data_AF-A0A269PPJ9-F1
#
_entry.id   AF-A0A269PPJ9-F1
#
_cell.length_a   1.000
_cell.length_b   1.000
_cell.length_c   1.000
_cell.angle_alpha   90.00
_cell.angle_beta   90.00
_cell.angle_gamma   90.00
#
_symmetry.space_group_name_H-M   'P 1'
#
loop_
_entity.id
_entity.type
_entity.pdbx_description
1 polymer ?
#
loop_
_entity_poly.entity_id
_entity_poly.type
_entity_poly.pdbx_seq_one_letter_code
_entity_poly.pdbx_strand_id
1 'polypeptide(L)'
;MSHLQATIKQKIILGFSTIGILLIAGSSFFYYSLNSISIANRNVETIAVPVQKQSNALQIKLLNMMKISALGFTQNDISLLNKSLNSFSQFNNEYLSAVVILEKKLSKQPKMLDTLKQTQSHYQKFLKQSNTIFNAKINIAKAKINYASHYDKFEVSRNKASDNMLDLETIEAPKQLNLLDVVIGSGTRVDDLLFTLKNTMQALKRVDKLDTIGQHKEDVSFLLSNIQNNFNYLKQQAKPLKDTRLLNEFTTNLFDLNILLSKPGQLYVLQTQSIYSNLQAQKAYIAAEQGFNETYKKLSLLVNLADQKFQALQNTAKDKINTGETLAIAMAIIFVLLASFIASITTKAMLVPLASVNKALDRIAQGDFSHRINKRSNDEFGTLISNINKLSNELTILLNGISKNAHLLDESALSTNQQSQNITSATNEQINRVDNAKQLAEQMYSSSSLVSDEASLTAEHVSEATRYSHEIRDIADSNNKRILSLSTGLSESVDVMSRLSDHSNNIGGILDTIGSIADQTNLLALNAAIEAARAGDHGRGFAVVADEVRSLASRTQDSTTEIQTMINALQSETQTAEKAIFQGQNQASECVSQSQELGRAIEQIEQALQTIDKMSKSITNAAQEQLTFSQNIESTMSEASTAANSNAKEAANMSDRSRELNELAQSLTSSVARFKL
;
A
#
# COMPACT_ATOMS: atom_id res chain seq x y z
N MET A 1 59.43 11.23 93.92
CA MET A 1 58.75 10.39 92.89
C MET A 1 59.71 10.19 91.73
N SER A 2 60.11 8.95 91.47
CA SER A 2 61.02 8.54 90.40
C SER A 2 60.34 8.70 89.03
N HIS A 3 60.82 9.62 88.20
CA HIS A 3 60.39 9.70 86.80
C HIS A 3 61.00 8.54 86.01
N LEU A 4 60.19 7.53 85.68
CA LEU A 4 60.52 6.51 84.68
C LEU A 4 60.89 7.20 83.35
N GLN A 5 62.17 7.18 82.96
CA GLN A 5 62.61 7.53 81.62
C GLN A 5 62.27 6.37 80.67
N ALA A 6 61.07 6.43 80.09
CA ALA A 6 60.69 5.54 78.99
C ALA A 6 61.60 5.78 77.76
N THR A 7 62.14 4.70 77.18
CA THR A 7 62.84 4.71 75.87
C THR A 7 61.93 5.29 74.77
N ILE A 8 62.47 5.83 73.67
CA ILE A 8 61.67 6.33 72.53
C ILE A 8 60.65 5.27 72.09
N LYS A 9 61.07 4.00 72.04
CA LYS A 9 60.23 2.81 71.81
C LYS A 9 59.03 2.69 72.77
N GLN A 10 59.20 2.94 74.06
CA GLN A 10 58.12 2.84 75.07
C GLN A 10 57.13 4.02 75.02
N LYS A 11 57.59 5.23 74.66
CA LYS A 11 56.71 6.39 74.42
C LYS A 11 55.92 6.24 73.12
N ILE A 12 56.54 5.61 72.12
CA ILE A 12 55.91 5.20 70.87
C ILE A 12 54.82 4.14 71.10
N ILE A 13 55.06 3.12 71.95
CA ILE A 13 54.07 2.06 72.24
C ILE A 13 52.78 2.64 72.86
N LEU A 14 52.87 3.58 73.81
CA LEU A 14 51.68 4.25 74.38
C LEU A 14 50.90 5.11 73.36
N GLY A 15 51.60 5.75 72.41
CA GLY A 15 50.97 6.46 71.28
C GLY A 15 50.32 5.52 70.26
N PHE A 16 50.96 4.38 69.95
CA PHE A 16 50.38 3.39 69.05
C PHE A 16 49.20 2.62 69.67
N SER A 17 49.19 2.37 70.99
CA SER A 17 48.05 1.76 71.68
C SER A 17 46.81 2.67 71.67
N THR A 18 46.98 3.98 71.78
CA THR A 18 45.87 4.97 71.69
C THR A 18 45.39 5.16 70.25
N ILE A 19 46.29 5.14 69.26
CA ILE A 19 45.94 5.10 67.83
C ILE A 19 45.18 3.79 67.49
N GLY A 20 45.55 2.66 68.08
CA GLY A 20 44.88 1.37 67.88
C GLY A 20 43.41 1.38 68.33
N ILE A 21 43.10 2.00 69.47
CA ILE A 21 41.72 2.16 69.97
C ILE A 21 40.92 3.12 69.07
N LEU A 22 41.54 4.21 68.58
CA LEU A 22 40.92 5.15 67.64
C LEU A 22 40.62 4.51 66.27
N LEU A 23 41.50 3.64 65.78
CA LEU A 23 41.29 2.88 64.53
C LEU A 23 40.11 1.90 64.64
N ILE A 24 39.94 1.23 65.79
CA ILE A 24 38.82 0.33 66.03
C ILE A 24 37.49 1.11 66.07
N ALA A 25 37.46 2.26 66.76
CA ALA A 25 36.28 3.12 66.82
C ALA A 25 35.92 3.72 65.44
N GLY A 26 36.91 4.20 64.69
CA GLY A 26 36.72 4.69 63.32
C GLY A 26 36.22 3.61 62.37
N SER A 27 36.80 2.40 62.44
CA SER A 27 36.39 1.27 61.60
C SER A 27 34.96 0.81 61.91
N SER A 28 34.56 0.81 63.19
CA SER A 28 33.19 0.47 63.61
C SER A 28 32.16 1.50 63.11
N PHE A 29 32.49 2.78 63.17
CA PHE A 29 31.66 3.86 62.60
C PHE A 29 31.51 3.74 61.08
N PHE A 30 32.62 3.57 60.36
CA PHE A 30 32.59 3.39 58.89
C PHE A 30 31.77 2.17 58.49
N TYR A 31 31.89 1.06 59.22
CA TYR A 31 31.10 -0.14 58.98
C TYR A 31 29.59 0.11 59.16
N TYR A 32 29.18 0.80 60.23
CA TYR A 32 27.77 1.13 60.47
C TYR A 32 27.20 2.12 59.43
N SER A 33 27.99 3.14 59.07
CA SER A 33 27.63 4.14 58.05
C SER A 33 27.48 3.50 56.67
N LEU A 34 28.46 2.68 56.26
CA LEU A 34 28.44 1.97 54.97
C LEU A 34 27.30 0.95 54.90
N ASN A 35 27.02 0.24 56.01
CA ASN A 35 25.88 -0.67 56.08
C ASN A 35 24.53 0.07 55.95
N SER A 36 24.39 1.23 56.58
CA SER A 36 23.19 2.06 56.48
C SER A 36 22.96 2.61 55.07
N ILE A 37 24.03 3.05 54.39
CA ILE A 37 24.00 3.47 52.98
C ILE A 37 23.67 2.29 52.07
N SER A 38 24.27 1.13 52.31
CA SER A 38 24.01 -0.12 51.56
C SER A 38 22.54 -0.55 51.65
N ILE A 39 21.94 -0.51 52.84
CA ILE A 39 20.50 -0.83 53.03
C ILE A 39 19.62 0.19 52.30
N ALA A 40 19.93 1.49 52.37
CA ALA A 40 19.17 2.53 51.67
C ALA A 40 19.22 2.36 50.14
N ASN A 41 20.42 2.13 49.58
CA ASN A 41 20.60 1.86 48.15
C ASN A 41 19.92 0.56 47.71
N ARG A 42 20.02 -0.51 48.51
CA ARG A 42 19.36 -1.78 48.23
C ARG A 42 17.83 -1.62 48.16
N ASN A 43 17.23 -0.75 48.95
CA ASN A 43 15.79 -0.46 48.86
C ASN A 43 15.42 0.28 47.56
N VAL A 44 16.26 1.18 47.07
CA VAL A 44 16.06 1.83 45.75
C VAL A 44 16.13 0.77 44.64
N GLU A 45 17.15 -0.08 44.66
CA GLU A 45 17.41 -1.10 43.63
C GLU A 45 16.37 -2.23 43.63
N THR A 46 15.95 -2.72 44.81
CA THR A 46 15.10 -3.92 44.90
C THR A 46 13.61 -3.64 44.95
N ILE A 47 13.21 -2.41 45.29
CA ILE A 47 11.81 -1.99 45.47
C ILE A 47 11.44 -0.88 44.48
N ALA A 48 12.12 0.27 44.51
CA ALA A 48 11.69 1.44 43.75
C ALA A 48 11.83 1.26 42.24
N VAL A 49 13.03 0.89 41.76
CA VAL A 49 13.31 0.71 40.32
C VAL A 49 12.43 -0.37 39.69
N PRO A 50 12.24 -1.56 40.29
CA PRO A 50 11.36 -2.58 39.70
C PRO A 50 9.89 -2.16 39.66
N VAL A 51 9.38 -1.48 40.70
CA VAL A 51 7.98 -1.00 40.73
C VAL A 51 7.76 0.07 39.65
N GLN A 52 8.68 1.01 39.50
CA GLN A 52 8.64 2.03 38.45
C GLN A 52 8.70 1.41 37.05
N LYS A 53 9.67 0.52 36.82
CA LYS A 53 9.84 -0.19 35.53
C LYS A 53 8.60 -1.00 35.16
N GLN A 54 8.03 -1.74 36.09
CA GLN A 54 6.85 -2.56 35.82
C GLN A 54 5.58 -1.73 35.63
N SER A 55 5.43 -0.63 36.36
CA SER A 55 4.29 0.31 36.16
C SER A 55 4.35 0.95 34.76
N ASN A 56 5.53 1.38 34.32
CA ASN A 56 5.74 1.88 32.96
C ASN A 56 5.52 0.79 31.90
N ALA A 57 5.97 -0.44 32.16
CA ALA A 57 5.75 -1.56 31.25
C ALA A 57 4.26 -1.83 31.03
N LEU A 58 3.43 -1.79 32.08
CA LEU A 58 1.98 -1.93 31.96
C LEU A 58 1.35 -0.83 31.09
N GLN A 59 1.81 0.42 31.25
CA GLN A 59 1.31 1.54 30.45
C GLN A 59 1.64 1.37 28.97
N ILE A 60 2.87 0.96 28.64
CA ILE A 60 3.29 0.68 27.25
C ILE A 60 2.49 -0.48 26.64
N LYS A 61 2.27 -1.56 27.41
CA LYS A 61 1.48 -2.70 26.91
C LYS A 61 0.03 -2.31 26.66
N LEU A 62 -0.58 -1.53 27.55
CA LEU A 62 -1.92 -0.99 27.35
C LEU A 62 -2.03 -0.12 26.09
N LEU A 63 -1.04 0.76 25.85
CA LEU A 63 -0.98 1.59 24.64
C LEU A 63 -0.89 0.73 23.36
N ASN A 64 -0.04 -0.29 23.35
CA ASN A 64 0.07 -1.22 22.22
C ASN A 64 -1.23 -1.98 21.97
N MET A 65 -1.91 -2.41 23.03
CA MET A 65 -3.22 -3.08 22.91
C MET A 65 -4.27 -2.15 22.32
N MET A 66 -4.33 -0.88 22.74
CA MET A 66 -5.26 0.10 22.18
C MET A 66 -4.95 0.37 20.69
N LYS A 67 -3.67 0.51 20.33
CA LYS A 67 -3.23 0.64 18.94
C LYS A 67 -3.70 -0.53 18.07
N ILE A 68 -3.56 -1.76 18.55
CA ILE A 68 -3.97 -2.96 17.82
C ILE A 68 -5.50 -3.08 17.75
N SER A 69 -6.21 -2.71 18.82
CA SER A 69 -7.67 -2.64 18.82
C SER A 69 -8.20 -1.62 17.80
N ALA A 70 -7.54 -0.47 17.66
CA ALA A 70 -7.86 0.53 16.64
C ALA A 70 -7.54 0.05 15.23
N LEU A 71 -6.38 -0.60 15.04
CA LEU A 71 -6.05 -1.23 13.76
C LEU A 71 -7.11 -2.27 13.37
N GLY A 72 -7.50 -3.16 14.29
CA GLY A 72 -8.54 -4.15 14.08
C GLY A 72 -9.90 -3.55 13.72
N PHE A 73 -10.26 -2.41 14.29
CA PHE A 73 -11.49 -1.70 13.94
C PHE A 73 -11.51 -1.24 12.47
N THR A 74 -10.36 -0.79 11.94
CA THR A 74 -10.24 -0.29 10.56
C THR A 74 -10.08 -1.39 9.50
N GLN A 75 -9.58 -2.57 9.88
CA GLN A 75 -9.33 -3.69 8.96
C GLN A 75 -10.63 -4.33 8.44
N ASN A 76 -10.59 -4.85 7.21
CA ASN A 76 -11.72 -5.56 6.59
C ASN A 76 -11.39 -6.99 6.14
N ASP A 77 -10.11 -7.34 6.08
CA ASP A 77 -9.63 -8.67 5.71
C ASP A 77 -9.59 -9.60 6.93
N ILE A 78 -10.13 -10.82 6.78
CA ILE A 78 -10.27 -11.77 7.89
C ILE A 78 -8.92 -12.32 8.38
N SER A 79 -7.94 -12.48 7.51
CA SER A 79 -6.59 -12.96 7.87
C SER A 79 -5.87 -11.90 8.68
N LEU A 80 -5.92 -10.64 8.23
CA LEU A 80 -5.37 -9.49 8.97
C LEU A 80 -6.05 -9.30 10.33
N LEU A 81 -7.38 -9.43 10.40
CA LEU A 81 -8.14 -9.36 11.66
C LEU A 81 -7.71 -10.44 12.65
N ASN A 82 -7.55 -11.69 12.20
CA ASN A 82 -7.08 -12.79 13.04
C ASN A 82 -5.64 -12.57 13.51
N LYS A 83 -4.76 -12.04 12.65
CA LYS A 83 -3.39 -11.67 13.04
C LYS A 83 -3.39 -10.60 14.13
N SER A 84 -4.18 -9.54 13.96
CA SER A 84 -4.34 -8.48 14.95
C SER A 84 -4.91 -9.01 16.27
N LEU A 85 -5.90 -9.91 16.24
CA LEU A 85 -6.47 -10.56 17.42
C LEU A 85 -5.44 -11.43 18.16
N ASN A 86 -4.60 -12.17 17.42
CA ASN A 86 -3.51 -12.95 18.01
C ASN A 86 -2.48 -12.06 18.69
N SER A 87 -2.04 -10.98 18.03
CA SER A 87 -1.14 -10.00 18.65
C SER A 87 -1.76 -9.33 19.88
N PHE A 88 -3.05 -8.96 19.81
CA PHE A 88 -3.79 -8.41 20.95
C PHE A 88 -3.82 -9.40 22.13
N SER A 89 -4.06 -10.68 21.87
CA SER A 89 -4.06 -11.76 22.87
C SER A 89 -2.68 -11.97 23.49
N GLN A 90 -1.62 -11.89 22.69
CA GLN A 90 -0.24 -11.94 23.20
C GLN A 90 0.05 -10.78 24.16
N PHE A 91 -0.27 -9.54 23.76
CA PHE A 91 -0.07 -8.38 24.64
C PHE A 91 -0.91 -8.46 25.91
N ASN A 92 -2.12 -9.03 25.86
CA ASN A 92 -2.93 -9.29 27.04
C ASN A 92 -2.22 -10.26 28.01
N ASN A 93 -1.63 -11.34 27.52
CA ASN A 93 -0.89 -12.30 28.36
C ASN A 93 0.34 -11.65 29.02
N GLU A 94 1.06 -10.82 28.27
CA GLU A 94 2.20 -10.06 28.78
C GLU A 94 1.77 -9.02 29.83
N TYR A 95 0.64 -8.33 29.59
CA TYR A 95 0.05 -7.39 30.54
C TYR A 95 -0.31 -8.11 31.85
N LEU A 96 -1.04 -9.23 31.79
CA LEU A 96 -1.42 -10.00 32.98
C LEU A 96 -0.19 -10.51 33.75
N SER A 97 0.86 -10.95 33.04
CA SER A 97 2.11 -11.38 33.66
C SER A 97 2.80 -10.24 34.42
N ALA A 98 2.86 -9.04 33.82
CA ALA A 98 3.42 -7.85 34.46
C ALA A 98 2.60 -7.41 35.69
N VAL A 99 1.27 -7.56 35.65
CA VAL A 99 0.40 -7.29 36.80
C VAL A 99 0.72 -8.22 37.97
N VAL A 100 0.88 -9.52 37.74
CA VAL A 100 1.23 -10.49 38.81
C VAL A 100 2.57 -10.16 39.45
N ILE A 101 3.57 -9.76 38.64
CA ILE A 101 4.89 -9.36 39.16
C ILE A 101 4.76 -8.09 40.01
N LEU A 102 4.02 -7.10 39.53
CA LEU A 102 3.84 -5.83 40.21
C LEU A 102 3.05 -5.99 41.52
N GLU A 103 2.00 -6.81 41.52
CA GLU A 103 1.20 -7.10 42.71
C GLU A 103 2.04 -7.68 43.86
N LYS A 104 2.94 -8.65 43.56
CA LYS A 104 3.89 -9.19 44.56
C LYS A 104 4.79 -8.12 45.16
N LYS A 105 5.27 -7.19 44.33
CA LYS A 105 6.16 -6.08 44.74
C LYS A 105 5.43 -5.00 45.54
N LEU A 106 4.13 -4.82 45.31
CA LEU A 106 3.29 -3.84 45.99
C LEU A 106 2.65 -4.34 47.30
N SER A 107 2.93 -5.59 47.72
CA SER A 107 2.36 -6.20 48.93
C SER A 107 2.51 -5.37 50.22
N LYS A 108 3.56 -4.54 50.33
CA LYS A 108 3.82 -3.63 51.46
C LYS A 108 3.43 -2.16 51.18
N GLN A 109 2.69 -1.89 50.11
CA GLN A 109 2.31 -0.54 49.65
C GLN A 109 0.79 -0.46 49.39
N PRO A 110 -0.05 -0.31 50.44
CA PRO A 110 -1.51 -0.46 50.33
C PRO A 110 -2.16 0.50 49.32
N LYS A 111 -1.71 1.75 49.25
CA LYS A 111 -2.23 2.76 48.31
C LYS A 111 -1.97 2.40 46.84
N MET A 112 -0.77 1.92 46.53
CA MET A 112 -0.40 1.48 45.17
C MET A 112 -1.12 0.18 44.80
N LEU A 113 -1.26 -0.75 45.75
CA LEU A 113 -1.99 -1.99 45.55
C LEU A 113 -3.48 -1.75 45.26
N ASP A 114 -4.12 -0.82 45.98
CA ASP A 114 -5.51 -0.41 45.71
C ASP A 114 -5.65 0.23 44.31
N THR A 115 -4.71 1.10 43.94
CA THR A 115 -4.66 1.72 42.61
C THR A 115 -4.51 0.66 41.51
N LEU A 116 -3.69 -0.38 41.72
CA LEU A 116 -3.52 -1.49 40.79
C LEU A 116 -4.82 -2.32 40.66
N LYS A 117 -5.55 -2.56 41.75
CA LYS A 117 -6.86 -3.26 41.72
C LYS A 117 -7.90 -2.47 40.93
N GLN A 118 -7.99 -1.16 41.15
CA GLN A 118 -8.88 -0.30 40.37
C GLN A 118 -8.51 -0.31 38.87
N THR A 119 -7.20 -0.29 38.57
CA THR A 119 -6.67 -0.42 37.21
C THR A 119 -7.16 -1.72 36.55
N GLN A 120 -7.05 -2.86 37.24
CA GLN A 120 -7.52 -4.15 36.72
C GLN A 120 -9.02 -4.15 36.42
N SER A 121 -9.84 -3.49 37.24
CA SER A 121 -11.29 -3.39 37.01
C SER A 121 -11.63 -2.66 35.70
N HIS A 122 -10.99 -1.52 35.44
CA HIS A 122 -11.17 -0.79 34.18
C HIS A 122 -10.57 -1.54 32.99
N TYR A 123 -9.43 -2.20 33.19
CA TYR A 123 -8.76 -3.00 32.16
C TYR A 123 -9.65 -4.13 31.66
N GLN A 124 -10.42 -4.80 32.54
CA GLN A 124 -11.36 -5.84 32.12
C GLN A 124 -12.48 -5.31 31.21
N LYS A 125 -12.93 -4.07 31.44
CA LYS A 125 -13.90 -3.43 30.54
C LYS A 125 -13.28 -3.17 29.17
N PHE A 126 -12.06 -2.62 29.12
CA PHE A 126 -11.30 -2.43 27.89
C PHE A 126 -11.13 -3.76 27.13
N LEU A 127 -10.64 -4.80 27.81
CA LEU A 127 -10.39 -6.13 27.23
C LEU A 127 -11.66 -6.73 26.61
N LYS A 128 -12.78 -6.69 27.34
CA LYS A 128 -14.07 -7.22 26.86
C LYS A 128 -14.52 -6.51 25.58
N GLN A 129 -14.43 -5.18 25.57
CA GLN A 129 -14.88 -4.39 24.43
C GLN A 129 -13.96 -4.53 23.23
N SER A 130 -12.63 -4.56 23.42
CA SER A 130 -11.69 -4.84 22.34
C SER A 130 -11.91 -6.21 21.68
N ASN A 131 -12.19 -7.26 22.45
CA ASN A 131 -12.57 -8.56 21.88
C ASN A 131 -13.90 -8.49 21.10
N THR A 132 -14.85 -7.69 21.58
CA THR A 132 -16.13 -7.48 20.90
C THR A 132 -15.93 -6.80 19.54
N ILE A 133 -14.99 -5.85 19.43
CA ILE A 133 -14.60 -5.23 18.16
C ILE A 133 -14.08 -6.29 17.18
N PHE A 134 -13.10 -7.11 17.58
CA PHE A 134 -12.54 -8.13 16.69
C PHE A 134 -13.60 -9.12 16.22
N ASN A 135 -14.42 -9.64 17.13
CA ASN A 135 -15.49 -10.58 16.79
C ASN A 135 -16.50 -9.96 15.82
N ALA A 136 -16.92 -8.72 16.07
CA ALA A 136 -17.85 -8.01 15.20
C ALA A 136 -17.25 -7.76 13.80
N LYS A 137 -15.99 -7.32 13.73
CA LYS A 137 -15.29 -7.11 12.45
C LYS A 137 -15.08 -8.39 11.65
N ILE A 138 -14.74 -9.51 12.32
CA ILE A 138 -14.66 -10.83 11.70
C ILE A 138 -16.02 -11.27 11.16
N ASN A 139 -17.10 -11.04 11.92
CA ASN A 139 -18.46 -11.35 11.47
C ASN A 139 -18.87 -10.52 10.25
N ILE A 140 -18.49 -9.24 10.17
CA ILE A 140 -18.70 -8.40 8.98
C ILE A 140 -17.97 -8.99 7.77
N ALA A 141 -16.69 -9.36 7.93
CA ALA A 141 -15.90 -9.94 6.85
C ALA A 141 -16.52 -11.25 6.33
N LYS A 142 -16.92 -12.15 7.24
CA LYS A 142 -17.61 -13.39 6.90
C LYS A 142 -18.95 -13.14 6.19
N ALA A 143 -19.76 -12.21 6.71
CA ALA A 143 -21.05 -11.86 6.12
C ALA A 143 -20.88 -11.32 4.69
N LYS A 144 -19.86 -10.48 4.44
CA LYS A 144 -19.55 -9.95 3.11
C LYS A 144 -19.11 -11.03 2.11
N ILE A 145 -18.24 -11.95 2.54
CA ILE A 145 -17.79 -13.08 1.71
C ILE A 145 -19.00 -13.97 1.35
N ASN A 146 -19.81 -14.31 2.34
CA ASN A 146 -21.01 -15.11 2.12
C ASN A 146 -22.02 -14.37 1.24
N TYR A 147 -22.20 -13.06 1.42
CA TYR A 147 -23.09 -12.25 0.61
C TYR A 147 -22.66 -12.29 -0.86
N ALA A 148 -21.37 -12.09 -1.16
CA ALA A 148 -20.86 -12.16 -2.53
C ALA A 148 -21.16 -13.53 -3.17
N SER A 149 -20.87 -14.63 -2.47
CA SER A 149 -21.17 -15.97 -2.97
C SER A 149 -22.66 -16.22 -3.24
N HIS A 150 -23.56 -15.70 -2.40
CA HIS A 150 -25.01 -15.82 -2.61
C HIS A 150 -25.52 -14.87 -3.70
N TYR A 151 -24.87 -13.72 -3.88
CA TYR A 151 -25.20 -12.76 -4.92
C TYR A 151 -24.83 -13.32 -6.30
N ASP A 152 -23.71 -14.03 -6.41
CA ASP A 152 -23.34 -14.75 -7.64
C ASP A 152 -24.39 -15.82 -8.01
N LYS A 153 -24.89 -16.58 -7.02
CA LYS A 153 -26.00 -17.52 -7.25
C LYS A 153 -27.27 -16.81 -7.71
N PHE A 154 -27.58 -15.65 -7.14
CA PHE A 154 -28.70 -14.83 -7.58
C PHE A 154 -28.55 -14.41 -9.04
N GLU A 155 -27.39 -13.89 -9.45
CA GLU A 155 -27.13 -13.50 -10.85
C GLU A 155 -27.23 -14.71 -11.80
N VAL A 156 -26.71 -15.88 -11.41
CA VAL A 156 -26.81 -17.11 -12.21
C VAL A 156 -28.26 -17.55 -12.38
N SER A 157 -29.04 -17.69 -11.30
CA SER A 157 -30.45 -18.10 -11.39
C SER A 157 -31.29 -17.06 -12.14
N ARG A 158 -31.03 -15.76 -11.95
CA ARG A 158 -31.70 -14.68 -12.69
C ARG A 158 -31.39 -14.75 -14.18
N ASN A 159 -30.13 -14.96 -14.58
CA ASN A 159 -29.75 -15.05 -15.99
C ASN A 159 -30.43 -16.25 -16.64
N LYS A 160 -30.38 -17.43 -16.00
CA LYS A 160 -31.06 -18.61 -16.54
C LYS A 160 -32.57 -18.40 -16.66
N ALA A 161 -33.20 -17.71 -15.70
CA ALA A 161 -34.62 -17.35 -15.80
C ALA A 161 -34.90 -16.38 -16.96
N SER A 162 -34.01 -15.42 -17.21
CA SER A 162 -34.05 -14.48 -18.34
C SER A 162 -33.89 -15.22 -19.68
N ASP A 163 -32.86 -16.05 -19.80
CA ASP A 163 -32.61 -16.93 -20.96
C ASP A 163 -33.83 -17.81 -21.24
N ASN A 164 -34.44 -18.42 -20.22
CA ASN A 164 -35.66 -19.22 -20.39
C ASN A 164 -36.86 -18.44 -20.94
N MET A 165 -36.93 -17.12 -20.71
CA MET A 165 -38.01 -16.28 -21.25
C MET A 165 -37.71 -15.82 -22.68
N LEU A 166 -36.45 -15.53 -23.00
CA LEU A 166 -36.03 -15.16 -24.36
C LEU A 166 -36.09 -16.37 -25.31
N ASP A 167 -35.65 -17.54 -24.85
CA ASP A 167 -35.65 -18.80 -25.62
C ASP A 167 -37.07 -19.32 -25.93
N LEU A 168 -38.14 -18.68 -25.42
CA LEU A 168 -39.50 -19.01 -25.85
C LEU A 168 -39.68 -18.82 -27.37
N GLU A 169 -38.89 -17.95 -28.00
CA GLU A 169 -38.87 -17.78 -29.46
C GLU A 169 -38.41 -19.02 -30.23
N THR A 170 -37.69 -19.94 -29.57
CA THR A 170 -37.18 -21.15 -30.20
C THR A 170 -38.20 -22.30 -30.21
N ILE A 171 -39.40 -22.11 -29.66
CA ILE A 171 -40.44 -23.16 -29.62
C ILE A 171 -41.06 -23.34 -31.01
N GLU A 172 -40.98 -24.54 -31.57
CA GLU A 172 -41.60 -24.85 -32.86
C GLU A 172 -43.11 -25.13 -32.72
N ALA A 173 -43.95 -24.17 -33.14
CA ALA A 173 -45.41 -24.29 -33.10
C ALA A 173 -46.10 -23.92 -34.43
N PRO A 174 -45.86 -24.66 -35.54
CA PRO A 174 -46.29 -24.28 -36.89
C PRO A 174 -47.80 -24.19 -37.09
N LYS A 175 -48.62 -24.79 -36.20
CA LYS A 175 -50.09 -24.72 -36.24
C LYS A 175 -50.68 -23.67 -35.28
N GLN A 176 -49.85 -22.97 -34.52
CA GLN A 176 -50.25 -22.08 -33.41
C GLN A 176 -49.39 -20.80 -33.33
N LEU A 177 -48.90 -20.28 -34.46
CA LEU A 177 -48.01 -19.09 -34.54
C LEU A 177 -48.53 -17.88 -33.75
N ASN A 178 -49.80 -17.50 -33.92
CA ASN A 178 -50.38 -16.36 -33.18
C ASN A 178 -50.38 -16.56 -31.65
N LEU A 179 -50.51 -17.80 -31.18
CA LEU A 179 -50.43 -18.10 -29.76
C LEU A 179 -48.98 -18.03 -29.26
N LEU A 180 -48.03 -18.50 -30.08
CA LEU A 180 -46.60 -18.42 -29.79
C LEU A 180 -46.14 -16.96 -29.65
N ASP A 181 -46.55 -16.07 -30.56
CA ASP A 181 -46.22 -14.63 -30.47
C ASP A 181 -46.72 -13.99 -29.16
N VAL A 182 -47.92 -14.35 -28.72
CA VAL A 182 -48.49 -13.88 -27.45
C VAL A 182 -47.71 -14.41 -26.25
N VAL A 183 -47.27 -15.68 -26.29
CA VAL A 183 -46.46 -16.30 -25.24
C VAL A 183 -45.07 -15.66 -25.18
N ILE A 184 -44.44 -15.40 -26.33
CA ILE A 184 -43.15 -14.68 -26.42
C ILE A 184 -43.29 -13.28 -25.82
N GLY A 185 -44.33 -12.52 -26.20
CA GLY A 185 -44.55 -11.17 -25.66
C GLY A 185 -44.79 -11.16 -24.14
N SER A 186 -45.53 -12.15 -23.61
CA SER A 186 -45.66 -12.34 -22.16
C SER A 186 -44.31 -12.71 -21.51
N GLY A 187 -43.45 -13.45 -22.22
CA GLY A 187 -42.10 -13.83 -21.80
C GLY A 187 -41.19 -12.62 -21.67
N THR A 188 -41.14 -11.77 -22.69
CA THR A 188 -40.40 -10.49 -22.67
C THR A 188 -40.82 -9.62 -21.48
N ARG A 189 -42.12 -9.56 -21.15
CA ARG A 189 -42.58 -8.81 -19.98
C ARG A 189 -42.06 -9.38 -18.65
N VAL A 190 -41.96 -10.70 -18.53
CA VAL A 190 -41.37 -11.35 -17.36
C VAL A 190 -39.86 -11.08 -17.30
N ASP A 191 -39.19 -11.08 -18.45
CA ASP A 191 -37.76 -10.74 -18.57
C ASP A 191 -37.46 -9.29 -18.13
N ASP A 192 -38.25 -8.31 -18.57
CA ASP A 192 -38.13 -6.91 -18.14
C ASP A 192 -38.23 -6.75 -16.60
N LEU A 193 -39.10 -7.55 -15.98
CA LEU A 193 -39.24 -7.57 -14.52
C LEU A 193 -38.01 -8.21 -13.84
N LEU A 194 -37.42 -9.25 -14.44
CA LEU A 194 -36.15 -9.83 -13.96
C LEU A 194 -34.98 -8.86 -14.10
N PHE A 195 -34.94 -8.07 -15.19
CA PHE A 195 -33.98 -6.99 -15.36
C PHE A 195 -34.15 -5.91 -14.29
N THR A 196 -35.38 -5.51 -14.01
CA THR A 196 -35.70 -4.56 -12.92
C THR A 196 -35.30 -5.11 -11.55
N LEU A 197 -35.53 -6.40 -11.31
CA LEU A 197 -35.12 -7.09 -10.09
C LEU A 197 -33.59 -7.06 -9.91
N LYS A 198 -32.81 -7.31 -10.97
CA LYS A 198 -31.34 -7.17 -10.96
C LYS A 198 -30.93 -5.77 -10.49
N ASN A 199 -31.44 -4.74 -11.15
CA ASN A 199 -31.06 -3.36 -10.87
C ASN A 199 -31.41 -2.96 -9.43
N THR A 200 -32.58 -3.40 -8.97
CA THR A 200 -33.01 -3.19 -7.58
C THR A 200 -32.06 -3.90 -6.60
N MET A 201 -31.68 -5.15 -6.89
CA MET A 201 -30.80 -5.94 -6.01
C MET A 201 -29.36 -5.42 -5.94
N GLN A 202 -28.85 -4.76 -6.99
CA GLN A 202 -27.52 -4.13 -6.96
C GLN A 202 -27.39 -3.08 -5.85
N ALA A 203 -28.49 -2.41 -5.49
CA ALA A 203 -28.50 -1.41 -4.43
C ALA A 203 -28.34 -2.02 -3.01
N LEU A 204 -28.77 -3.27 -2.79
CA LEU A 204 -28.80 -3.90 -1.46
C LEU A 204 -27.44 -3.89 -0.77
N LYS A 205 -26.35 -4.13 -1.51
CA LYS A 205 -24.98 -4.14 -0.99
C LYS A 205 -24.57 -2.81 -0.35
N ARG A 206 -25.16 -1.71 -0.80
CA ARG A 206 -24.86 -0.34 -0.34
C ARG A 206 -25.73 0.09 0.85
N VAL A 207 -26.77 -0.67 1.18
CA VAL A 207 -27.66 -0.35 2.30
C VAL A 207 -26.94 -0.57 3.62
N ASP A 208 -26.84 0.48 4.44
CA ASP A 208 -26.12 0.49 5.72
C ASP A 208 -27.03 0.73 6.94
N LYS A 209 -28.33 0.94 6.72
CA LYS A 209 -29.35 1.15 7.76
C LYS A 209 -30.40 0.03 7.76
N LEU A 210 -30.84 -0.36 8.96
CA LEU A 210 -31.84 -1.42 9.15
C LEU A 210 -33.20 -1.06 8.54
N ASP A 211 -33.66 0.18 8.72
CA ASP A 211 -34.96 0.63 8.19
C ASP A 211 -34.99 0.59 6.66
N THR A 212 -33.88 0.97 6.02
CA THR A 212 -33.73 0.93 4.56
C THR A 212 -33.66 -0.50 4.03
N ILE A 213 -33.12 -1.46 4.80
CA ILE A 213 -33.19 -2.89 4.44
C ILE A 213 -34.65 -3.36 4.38
N GLY A 214 -35.48 -2.93 5.34
CA GLY A 214 -36.89 -3.31 5.40
C GLY A 214 -37.64 -2.86 4.14
N GLN A 215 -37.51 -1.57 3.80
CA GLN A 215 -38.12 -0.99 2.60
C GLN A 215 -37.64 -1.68 1.32
N HIS A 216 -36.32 -1.86 1.17
CA HIS A 216 -35.75 -2.55 0.00
C HIS A 216 -36.28 -3.98 -0.15
N LYS A 217 -36.44 -4.69 0.98
CA LYS A 217 -37.03 -6.04 0.99
C LYS A 217 -38.49 -6.05 0.56
N GLU A 218 -39.28 -5.05 0.95
CA GLU A 218 -40.67 -4.89 0.53
C GLU A 218 -40.77 -4.65 -0.99
N ASP A 219 -39.95 -3.76 -1.54
CA ASP A 219 -39.90 -3.48 -2.98
C ASP A 219 -39.56 -4.74 -3.79
N VAL A 220 -38.55 -5.49 -3.35
CA VAL A 220 -38.16 -6.75 -4.00
C VAL A 220 -39.23 -7.83 -3.84
N SER A 221 -39.94 -7.88 -2.71
CA SER A 221 -41.06 -8.81 -2.52
C SER A 221 -42.24 -8.50 -3.45
N PHE A 222 -42.50 -7.22 -3.71
CA PHE A 222 -43.48 -6.78 -4.70
C PHE A 222 -43.07 -7.17 -6.12
N LEU A 223 -41.80 -6.94 -6.50
CA LEU A 223 -41.27 -7.36 -7.80
C LEU A 223 -41.36 -8.87 -8.01
N LEU A 224 -40.98 -9.67 -7.02
CA LEU A 224 -41.09 -11.13 -7.09
C LEU A 224 -42.54 -11.60 -7.23
N SER A 225 -43.47 -10.93 -6.54
CA SER A 225 -44.90 -11.21 -6.67
C SER A 225 -45.42 -10.88 -8.07
N ASN A 226 -44.96 -9.77 -8.67
CA ASN A 226 -45.28 -9.42 -10.05
C ASN A 226 -44.70 -10.41 -11.06
N ILE A 227 -43.44 -10.83 -10.88
CA ILE A 227 -42.81 -11.86 -11.72
C ILE A 227 -43.62 -13.16 -11.64
N GLN A 228 -43.96 -13.62 -10.44
CA GLN A 228 -44.75 -14.84 -10.24
C GLN A 228 -46.13 -14.74 -10.90
N ASN A 229 -46.83 -13.62 -10.75
CA ASN A 229 -48.15 -13.42 -11.34
C ASN A 229 -48.12 -13.40 -12.87
N ASN A 230 -47.17 -12.67 -13.48
CA ASN A 230 -47.00 -12.64 -14.94
C ASN A 230 -46.56 -14.01 -15.48
N PHE A 231 -45.68 -14.70 -14.76
CA PHE A 231 -45.27 -16.07 -15.13
C PHE A 231 -46.43 -17.07 -15.04
N ASN A 232 -47.29 -16.97 -14.01
CA ASN A 232 -48.48 -17.82 -13.91
C ASN A 232 -49.44 -17.60 -15.09
N TYR A 233 -49.63 -16.33 -15.50
CA TYR A 233 -50.42 -15.98 -16.66
C TYR A 233 -49.82 -16.54 -17.96
N LEU A 234 -48.52 -16.36 -18.17
CA LEU A 234 -47.77 -16.93 -19.29
C LEU A 234 -47.89 -18.46 -19.34
N LYS A 235 -47.72 -19.14 -18.20
CA LYS A 235 -47.86 -20.59 -18.09
C LYS A 235 -49.26 -21.08 -18.46
N GLN A 236 -50.29 -20.31 -18.14
CA GLN A 236 -51.67 -20.61 -18.53
C GLN A 236 -51.88 -20.43 -20.04
N GLN A 237 -51.33 -19.37 -20.64
CA GLN A 237 -51.39 -19.11 -22.08
C GLN A 237 -50.64 -20.17 -22.89
N ALA A 238 -49.47 -20.60 -22.43
CA ALA A 238 -48.63 -21.57 -23.13
C ALA A 238 -49.14 -23.02 -23.05
N LYS A 239 -50.17 -23.31 -22.24
CA LYS A 239 -50.71 -24.67 -22.05
C LYS A 239 -51.05 -25.42 -23.36
N PRO A 240 -51.60 -24.79 -24.42
CA PRO A 240 -51.89 -25.47 -25.69
C PRO A 240 -50.65 -25.83 -26.54
N LEU A 241 -49.50 -25.17 -26.31
CA LEU A 241 -48.26 -25.37 -27.08
C LEU A 241 -47.56 -26.70 -26.77
N LYS A 242 -47.92 -27.35 -25.64
CA LYS A 242 -47.41 -28.65 -25.14
C LYS A 242 -45.91 -28.71 -24.80
N ASP A 243 -45.07 -27.82 -25.30
CA ASP A 243 -43.70 -27.65 -24.80
C ASP A 243 -43.73 -26.91 -23.45
N THR A 244 -43.24 -27.57 -22.41
CA THR A 244 -43.20 -27.05 -21.03
C THR A 244 -41.77 -26.97 -20.47
N ARG A 245 -40.76 -27.31 -21.28
CA ARG A 245 -39.37 -27.46 -20.81
C ARG A 245 -38.85 -26.15 -20.21
N LEU A 246 -38.86 -25.08 -21.00
CA LEU A 246 -38.39 -23.75 -20.59
C LEU A 246 -39.19 -23.19 -19.40
N LEU A 247 -40.50 -23.46 -19.34
CA LEU A 247 -41.35 -23.04 -18.21
C LEU A 247 -41.02 -23.79 -16.91
N ASN A 248 -40.65 -25.06 -16.99
CA ASN A 248 -40.23 -25.85 -15.83
C ASN A 248 -38.83 -25.43 -15.36
N GLU A 249 -37.92 -25.17 -16.28
CA GLU A 249 -36.59 -24.58 -15.98
C GLU A 249 -36.75 -23.22 -15.30
N PHE A 250 -37.60 -22.34 -15.83
CA PHE A 250 -37.90 -21.05 -15.22
C PHE A 250 -38.49 -21.20 -13.82
N THR A 251 -39.41 -22.14 -13.61
CA THR A 251 -40.00 -22.41 -12.28
C THR A 251 -38.91 -22.76 -11.26
N THR A 252 -37.90 -23.53 -11.68
CA THR A 252 -36.76 -23.90 -10.83
C THR A 252 -35.89 -22.69 -10.50
N ASN A 253 -35.56 -21.89 -11.50
CA ASN A 253 -34.77 -20.66 -11.30
C ASN A 253 -35.51 -19.64 -10.42
N LEU A 254 -36.83 -19.48 -10.60
CA LEU A 254 -37.65 -18.59 -9.79
C LEU A 254 -37.75 -19.08 -8.33
N PHE A 255 -37.74 -20.39 -8.10
CA PHE A 255 -37.67 -20.95 -6.75
C PHE A 255 -36.34 -20.59 -6.06
N ASP A 256 -35.20 -20.73 -6.75
CA ASP A 256 -33.89 -20.34 -6.23
C ASP A 256 -33.83 -18.84 -5.90
N LEU A 257 -34.38 -17.99 -6.78
CA LEU A 257 -34.50 -16.55 -6.53
C LEU A 257 -35.33 -16.27 -5.26
N ASN A 258 -36.44 -16.98 -5.05
CA ASN A 258 -37.26 -16.82 -3.86
C ASN A 258 -36.55 -17.22 -2.56
N ILE A 259 -35.69 -18.24 -2.59
CA ILE A 259 -34.86 -18.64 -1.44
C ILE A 259 -33.88 -17.52 -1.06
N LEU A 260 -33.22 -16.94 -2.08
CA LEU A 260 -32.20 -15.91 -1.89
C LEU A 260 -32.79 -14.58 -1.42
N LEU A 261 -34.03 -14.27 -1.81
CA LEU A 261 -34.61 -12.93 -1.68
C LEU A 261 -35.79 -12.83 -0.70
N SER A 262 -36.63 -13.86 -0.60
CA SER A 262 -37.89 -13.79 0.16
C SER A 262 -37.88 -14.67 1.41
N LYS A 263 -37.77 -16.00 1.25
CA LYS A 263 -37.81 -16.96 2.36
C LYS A 263 -36.76 -18.07 2.16
N PRO A 264 -35.67 -18.10 2.93
CA PRO A 264 -35.37 -17.25 4.09
C PRO A 264 -34.84 -15.83 3.74
N GLY A 265 -34.56 -15.53 2.47
CA GLY A 265 -34.03 -14.21 2.07
C GLY A 265 -32.58 -14.03 2.49
N GLN A 266 -31.72 -15.01 2.14
CA GLN A 266 -30.34 -15.11 2.62
C GLN A 266 -29.52 -13.83 2.39
N LEU A 267 -29.71 -13.15 1.26
CA LEU A 267 -29.00 -11.89 0.97
C LEU A 267 -29.35 -10.78 1.97
N TYR A 268 -30.62 -10.67 2.37
CA TYR A 268 -31.06 -9.73 3.39
C TYR A 268 -30.58 -10.11 4.79
N VAL A 269 -30.58 -11.41 5.12
CA VAL A 269 -30.06 -11.89 6.41
C VAL A 269 -28.58 -11.53 6.57
N LEU A 270 -27.77 -11.78 5.53
CA LEU A 270 -26.34 -11.49 5.52
C LEU A 270 -26.06 -9.98 5.60
N GLN A 271 -26.80 -9.16 4.84
CA GLN A 271 -26.64 -7.71 4.91
C GLN A 271 -27.07 -7.16 6.28
N THR A 272 -28.17 -7.65 6.85
CA THR A 272 -28.64 -7.29 8.20
C THR A 272 -27.60 -7.64 9.25
N GLN A 273 -27.01 -8.84 9.16
CA GLN A 273 -25.94 -9.28 10.05
C GLN A 273 -24.70 -8.38 9.97
N SER A 274 -24.33 -7.95 8.76
CA SER A 274 -23.23 -7.01 8.52
C SER A 274 -23.51 -5.66 9.20
N ILE A 275 -24.71 -5.10 9.04
CA ILE A 275 -25.10 -3.82 9.67
C ILE A 275 -25.09 -3.93 11.20
N TYR A 276 -25.71 -4.98 11.76
CA TYR A 276 -25.74 -5.20 13.20
C TYR A 276 -24.33 -5.32 13.79
N SER A 277 -23.46 -6.08 13.11
CA SER A 277 -22.06 -6.24 13.52
C SER A 277 -21.29 -4.93 13.41
N ASN A 278 -21.58 -4.07 12.42
CA ASN A 278 -20.97 -2.75 12.30
C ASN A 278 -21.35 -1.84 13.49
N LEU A 279 -22.64 -1.77 13.81
CA LEU A 279 -23.13 -1.02 14.99
C LEU A 279 -22.53 -1.56 16.30
N GLN A 280 -22.39 -2.88 16.43
CA GLN A 280 -21.75 -3.51 17.58
C GLN A 280 -20.26 -3.13 17.66
N ALA A 281 -19.53 -3.17 16.54
CA ALA A 281 -18.12 -2.79 16.49
C ALA A 281 -17.93 -1.31 16.87
N GLN A 282 -18.78 -0.40 16.39
CA GLN A 282 -18.71 1.02 16.70
C GLN A 282 -18.98 1.30 18.18
N LYS A 283 -20.04 0.72 18.74
CA LYS A 283 -20.35 0.83 20.19
C LYS A 283 -19.23 0.26 21.05
N ALA A 284 -18.69 -0.90 20.65
CA ALA A 284 -17.59 -1.53 21.36
C ALA A 284 -16.29 -0.71 21.27
N TYR A 285 -16.01 -0.05 20.14
CA TYR A 285 -14.85 0.82 19.98
C TYR A 285 -14.90 2.00 20.95
N ILE A 286 -16.02 2.72 21.02
CA ILE A 286 -16.22 3.83 21.96
C ILE A 286 -16.08 3.35 23.42
N ALA A 287 -16.69 2.21 23.75
CA ALA A 287 -16.60 1.65 25.10
C ALA A 287 -15.19 1.13 25.46
N ALA A 288 -14.44 0.62 24.47
CA ALA A 288 -13.05 0.23 24.65
C ALA A 288 -12.16 1.46 24.90
N GLU A 289 -12.35 2.55 24.14
CA GLU A 289 -11.63 3.81 24.35
C GLU A 289 -11.89 4.39 25.75
N GLN A 290 -13.14 4.39 26.21
CA GLN A 290 -13.48 4.79 27.59
C GLN A 290 -12.78 3.89 28.63
N GLY A 291 -12.82 2.57 28.44
CA GLY A 291 -12.12 1.61 29.30
C GLY A 291 -10.61 1.82 29.32
N PHE A 292 -10.02 2.09 28.15
CA PHE A 292 -8.61 2.40 27.99
C PHE A 292 -8.24 3.69 28.74
N ASN A 293 -8.99 4.78 28.56
CA ASN A 293 -8.72 6.07 29.19
C ASN A 293 -8.76 5.98 30.72
N GLU A 294 -9.76 5.30 31.29
CA GLU A 294 -9.83 5.08 32.74
C GLU A 294 -8.69 4.20 33.25
N THR A 295 -8.34 3.14 32.50
CA THR A 295 -7.20 2.27 32.85
C THR A 295 -5.89 3.05 32.80
N TYR A 296 -5.68 3.85 31.75
CA TYR A 296 -4.50 4.67 31.55
C TYR A 296 -4.37 5.75 32.63
N LYS A 297 -5.47 6.38 33.04
CA LYS A 297 -5.51 7.35 34.14
C LYS A 297 -5.07 6.71 35.46
N LYS A 298 -5.54 5.51 35.78
CA LYS A 298 -5.15 4.78 37.00
C LYS A 298 -3.70 4.29 36.93
N LEU A 299 -3.23 3.83 35.77
CA LEU A 299 -1.81 3.50 35.56
C LEU A 299 -0.91 4.73 35.69
N SER A 300 -1.32 5.88 35.17
CA SER A 300 -0.56 7.13 35.28
C SER A 300 -0.45 7.57 36.75
N LEU A 301 -1.54 7.41 37.52
CA LEU A 301 -1.50 7.62 38.97
C LEU A 301 -0.54 6.62 39.65
N LEU A 302 -0.54 5.35 39.24
CA LEU A 302 0.36 4.34 39.77
C LEU A 302 1.84 4.64 39.46
N VAL A 303 2.15 5.09 38.25
CA VAL A 303 3.49 5.56 37.84
C VAL A 303 3.90 6.76 38.70
N ASN A 304 3.02 7.75 38.89
CA ASN A 304 3.32 8.90 39.75
C ASN A 304 3.59 8.48 41.21
N LEU A 305 2.81 7.55 41.76
CA LEU A 305 3.07 7.00 43.09
C LEU A 305 4.40 6.22 43.16
N ALA A 306 4.78 5.53 42.08
CA ALA A 306 6.07 4.86 41.97
C ALA A 306 7.23 5.86 41.90
N ASP A 307 7.08 6.96 41.15
CA ASP A 307 8.05 8.04 41.05
C ASP A 307 8.23 8.77 42.39
N GLN A 308 7.12 9.10 43.07
CA GLN A 308 7.15 9.67 44.43
C GLN A 308 7.89 8.74 45.39
N LYS A 309 7.65 7.43 45.30
CA LYS A 309 8.34 6.45 46.14
C LYS A 309 9.82 6.34 45.81
N PHE A 310 10.18 6.40 44.53
CA PHE A 310 11.56 6.42 44.06
C PHE A 310 12.29 7.66 44.58
N GLN A 311 11.71 8.85 44.42
CA GLN A 311 12.27 10.10 44.95
C GLN A 311 12.42 10.06 46.48
N ALA A 312 11.42 9.55 47.21
CA ALA A 312 11.51 9.41 48.67
C ALA A 312 12.67 8.49 49.10
N LEU A 313 12.83 7.33 48.46
CA LEU A 313 13.92 6.40 48.77
C LEU A 313 15.28 6.93 48.31
N GLN A 314 15.35 7.65 47.19
CA GLN A 314 16.56 8.32 46.71
C GLN A 314 16.97 9.46 47.66
N ASN A 315 16.02 10.24 48.16
CA ASN A 315 16.29 11.28 49.16
C ASN A 315 16.75 10.68 50.48
N THR A 316 16.12 9.59 50.96
CA THR A 316 16.64 8.87 52.15
C THR A 316 18.06 8.35 51.92
N ALA A 317 18.39 7.83 50.73
CA ALA A 317 19.76 7.42 50.41
C ALA A 317 20.74 8.61 50.42
N LYS A 318 20.37 9.74 49.80
CA LYS A 318 21.15 11.00 49.84
C LYS A 318 21.34 11.52 51.27
N ASP A 319 20.28 11.52 52.09
CA ASP A 319 20.35 11.97 53.48
C ASP A 319 21.28 11.08 54.30
N LYS A 320 21.27 9.75 54.07
CA LYS A 320 22.20 8.82 54.71
C LYS A 320 23.65 9.03 54.26
N ILE A 321 23.88 9.37 52.99
CA ILE A 321 25.19 9.75 52.47
C ILE A 321 25.67 11.06 53.13
N ASN A 322 24.86 12.12 53.10
CA ASN A 322 25.21 13.44 53.66
C ASN A 322 25.45 13.38 55.18
N THR A 323 24.63 12.62 55.91
CA THR A 323 24.82 12.39 57.35
C THR A 323 26.11 11.63 57.62
N GLY A 324 26.41 10.60 56.81
CA GLY A 324 27.66 9.84 56.88
C GLY A 324 28.89 10.71 56.60
N GLU A 325 28.81 11.60 55.60
CA GLU A 325 29.86 12.55 55.23
C GLU A 325 30.11 13.57 56.35
N THR A 326 29.04 14.19 56.87
CA THR A 326 29.14 15.20 57.94
C THR A 326 29.75 14.61 59.22
N LEU A 327 29.34 13.40 59.60
CA LEU A 327 29.89 12.70 60.77
C LEU A 327 31.34 12.24 60.53
N ALA A 328 31.70 11.83 59.32
CA ALA A 328 33.08 11.48 58.97
C ALA A 328 34.02 12.71 59.04
N ILE A 329 33.57 13.87 58.57
CA ILE A 329 34.32 15.14 58.68
C ILE A 329 34.48 15.54 60.16
N ALA A 330 33.42 15.46 60.96
CA ALA A 330 33.50 15.75 62.40
C ALA A 330 34.47 14.82 63.15
N MET A 331 34.46 13.52 62.84
CA MET A 331 35.42 12.55 63.39
C MET A 331 36.86 12.83 62.94
N ALA A 332 37.07 13.20 61.67
CA ALA A 332 38.39 13.56 61.16
C ALA A 332 38.97 14.77 61.90
N ILE A 333 38.16 15.80 62.19
CA ILE A 333 38.59 16.97 62.97
C ILE A 333 39.00 16.57 64.39
N ILE A 334 38.22 15.70 65.07
CA ILE A 334 38.55 15.19 66.41
C ILE A 334 39.87 14.39 66.40
N PHE A 335 40.07 13.54 65.38
CA PHE A 335 41.30 12.76 65.21
C PHE A 335 42.52 13.65 64.95
N VAL A 336 42.38 14.71 64.17
CA VAL A 336 43.45 15.69 63.91
C VAL A 336 43.82 16.45 65.19
N LEU A 337 42.85 16.86 66.01
CA LEU A 337 43.10 17.57 67.28
C LEU A 337 43.83 16.66 68.30
N LEU A 338 43.43 15.39 68.42
CA LEU A 338 44.10 14.39 69.28
C LEU A 338 45.51 14.02 68.77
N ALA A 339 45.66 13.85 67.46
CA ALA A 339 46.96 13.55 66.84
C ALA A 339 47.95 14.72 67.02
N SER A 340 47.48 15.97 66.91
CA SER A 340 48.30 17.16 67.13
C SER A 340 48.78 17.32 68.58
N PHE A 341 47.96 16.89 69.56
CA PHE A 341 48.32 16.86 70.98
C PHE A 341 49.39 15.80 71.31
N ILE A 342 49.25 14.59 70.74
CA ILE A 342 50.21 13.47 70.89
C ILE A 342 51.54 13.77 70.16
N ALA A 343 51.46 14.41 68.99
CA ALA A 343 52.63 14.85 68.22
C ALA A 343 53.47 15.84 69.02
N SER A 344 52.85 16.85 69.65
CA SER A 344 53.60 17.90 70.37
C SER A 344 54.45 17.40 71.54
N ILE A 345 54.06 16.31 72.21
CA ILE A 345 54.82 15.68 73.32
C ILE A 345 55.99 14.84 72.78
N THR A 346 55.82 14.23 71.62
CA THR A 346 56.80 13.33 70.99
C THR A 346 57.89 14.12 70.26
N THR A 347 57.53 15.27 69.66
CA THR A 347 58.43 16.14 68.87
C THR A 347 59.57 16.77 69.70
N LYS A 348 59.33 17.18 70.95
CA LYS A 348 60.39 17.76 71.82
C LYS A 348 61.51 16.78 72.18
N ALA A 349 61.26 15.47 72.11
CA ALA A 349 62.24 14.43 72.44
C ALA A 349 63.13 13.99 71.24
N MET A 350 62.80 14.43 70.02
CA MET A 350 63.47 13.99 68.78
C MET A 350 64.13 15.13 67.97
N LEU A 351 64.04 16.39 68.42
CA LEU A 351 64.48 17.55 67.63
C LEU A 351 66.00 17.83 67.63
N VAL A 352 66.78 17.21 68.52
CA VAL A 352 68.23 17.49 68.59
C VAL A 352 69.05 16.73 67.51
N PRO A 353 68.73 15.48 67.12
CA PRO A 353 69.39 14.84 65.97
C PRO A 353 68.85 15.28 64.59
N LEU A 354 67.68 15.95 64.53
CA LEU A 354 66.97 16.30 63.29
C LEU A 354 67.60 17.46 62.49
N ALA A 355 68.46 18.27 63.11
CA ALA A 355 69.10 19.43 62.48
C ALA A 355 69.97 19.05 61.27
N SER A 356 70.57 17.85 61.27
CA SER A 356 71.41 17.35 60.16
C SER A 356 70.61 16.77 58.98
N VAL A 357 69.34 16.40 59.19
CA VAL A 357 68.42 15.89 58.14
C VAL A 357 67.70 17.05 57.44
N ASN A 358 67.38 18.11 58.18
CA ASN A 358 66.71 19.30 57.64
C ASN A 358 67.53 19.99 56.54
N LYS A 359 68.86 20.00 56.66
CA LYS A 359 69.78 20.59 55.67
C LYS A 359 69.86 19.80 54.35
N ALA A 360 69.52 18.52 54.38
CA ALA A 360 69.42 17.66 53.21
C ALA A 360 68.06 17.79 52.49
N LEU A 361 66.98 17.91 53.26
CA LEU A 361 65.64 18.16 52.74
C LEU A 361 65.50 19.58 52.14
N ASP A 362 66.18 20.58 52.69
CA ASP A 362 66.19 21.97 52.17
C ASP A 362 66.75 22.04 50.73
N ARG A 363 67.73 21.20 50.39
CA ARG A 363 68.28 21.12 49.02
C ARG A 363 67.35 20.38 48.04
N ILE A 364 66.70 19.31 48.51
CA ILE A 364 65.66 18.62 47.74
C ILE A 364 64.46 19.56 47.48
N ALA A 365 64.09 20.38 48.46
CA ALA A 365 63.03 21.38 48.32
C ALA A 365 63.37 22.51 47.33
N GLN A 366 64.67 22.76 47.06
CA GLN A 366 65.15 23.71 46.06
C GLN A 366 65.27 23.09 44.65
N GLY A 367 64.95 21.80 44.49
CA GLY A 367 64.90 21.13 43.19
C GLY A 367 66.23 20.56 42.68
N ASP A 368 67.24 20.37 43.55
CA ASP A 368 68.51 19.72 43.21
C ASP A 368 68.55 18.27 43.74
N PHE A 369 68.38 17.31 42.83
CA PHE A 369 68.36 15.87 43.10
C PHE A 369 69.69 15.16 42.76
N SER A 370 70.72 15.94 42.37
CA SER A 370 71.99 15.41 41.84
C SER A 370 72.98 14.90 42.91
N HIS A 371 72.70 15.12 44.20
CA HIS A 371 73.63 14.79 45.30
C HIS A 371 73.12 13.64 46.19
N ARG A 372 74.05 12.90 46.83
CA ARG A 372 73.75 11.79 47.74
C ARG A 372 74.33 12.04 49.14
N ILE A 373 73.63 11.57 50.17
CA ILE A 373 74.02 11.75 51.58
C ILE A 373 74.64 10.46 52.12
N ASN A 374 75.79 10.55 52.79
CA ASN A 374 76.51 9.39 53.34
C ASN A 374 75.94 8.93 54.70
N LYS A 375 75.62 7.64 54.82
CA LYS A 375 75.12 7.00 56.05
C LYS A 375 76.21 6.96 57.13
N ARG A 376 75.94 7.48 58.35
CA ARG A 376 76.91 7.53 59.47
C ARG A 376 76.48 6.80 60.76
N SER A 377 75.25 6.28 60.85
CA SER A 377 74.77 5.52 62.01
C SER A 377 73.87 4.34 61.57
N ASN A 378 73.73 3.32 62.42
CA ASN A 378 72.83 2.16 62.22
C ASN A 378 71.56 2.22 63.11
N ASP A 379 71.23 3.44 63.56
CA ASP A 379 69.99 3.76 64.27
C ASP A 379 68.87 4.23 63.29
N GLU A 380 67.75 4.69 63.84
CA GLU A 380 66.58 5.18 63.11
C GLU A 380 66.91 6.35 62.15
N PHE A 381 67.95 7.14 62.41
CA PHE A 381 68.40 8.24 61.54
C PHE A 381 69.31 7.75 60.38
N GLY A 382 70.02 6.64 60.56
CA GLY A 382 70.73 5.94 59.48
C GLY A 382 69.80 5.35 58.41
N THR A 383 68.62 4.87 58.82
CA THR A 383 67.55 4.41 57.92
C THR A 383 66.89 5.59 57.19
N LEU A 384 66.73 6.73 57.86
CA LEU A 384 66.18 7.96 57.30
C LEU A 384 67.02 8.52 56.13
N ILE A 385 68.35 8.52 56.25
CA ILE A 385 69.27 8.94 55.18
C ILE A 385 69.19 8.01 53.95
N SER A 386 69.05 6.70 54.16
CA SER A 386 68.86 5.73 53.06
C SER A 386 67.54 5.95 52.31
N ASN A 387 66.47 6.28 53.04
CA ASN A 387 65.16 6.56 52.45
C ASN A 387 65.14 7.89 51.69
N ILE A 388 65.91 8.90 52.11
CA ILE A 388 66.05 10.18 51.38
C ILE A 388 66.79 9.98 50.04
N ASN A 389 67.87 9.19 50.01
CA ASN A 389 68.56 8.86 48.76
C ASN A 389 67.66 8.05 47.81
N LYS A 390 66.83 7.13 48.34
CA LYS A 390 65.84 6.38 47.55
C LYS A 390 64.76 7.32 46.99
N LEU A 391 64.23 8.24 47.79
CA LEU A 391 63.26 9.25 47.35
C LEU A 391 63.82 10.13 46.22
N SER A 392 65.06 10.60 46.34
CA SER A 392 65.71 11.37 45.28
C SER A 392 65.85 10.59 43.98
N ASN A 393 66.15 9.28 44.06
CA ASN A 393 66.25 8.41 42.88
C ASN A 393 64.89 8.18 42.19
N GLU A 394 63.85 7.89 42.97
CA GLU A 394 62.49 7.70 42.44
C GLU A 394 61.94 9.00 41.83
N LEU A 395 62.23 10.17 42.41
CA LEU A 395 61.86 11.47 41.85
C LEU A 395 62.60 11.78 40.55
N THR A 396 63.90 11.44 40.43
CA THR A 396 64.64 11.56 39.17
C THR A 396 64.06 10.65 38.07
N ILE A 397 63.68 9.41 38.40
CA ILE A 397 63.02 8.50 37.44
C ILE A 397 61.66 9.04 37.01
N LEU A 398 60.86 9.52 37.97
CA LEU A 398 59.54 10.09 37.73
C LEU A 398 59.58 11.35 36.85
N LEU A 399 60.49 12.29 37.14
CA LEU A 399 60.65 13.53 36.37
C LEU A 399 61.16 13.26 34.94
N ASN A 400 62.09 12.31 34.75
CA ASN A 400 62.47 11.84 33.43
C ASN A 400 61.30 11.17 32.67
N GLY A 401 60.48 10.38 33.38
CA GLY A 401 59.27 9.78 32.83
C GLY A 401 58.25 10.83 32.37
N ILE A 402 58.04 11.90 33.14
CA ILE A 402 57.16 13.02 32.78
C ILE A 402 57.69 13.76 31.55
N SER A 403 59.00 14.07 31.49
CA SER A 403 59.60 14.73 30.32
C SER A 403 59.44 13.89 29.05
N LYS A 404 59.68 12.57 29.12
CA LYS A 404 59.47 11.66 27.97
C LYS A 404 58.00 11.61 27.54
N ASN A 405 57.07 11.52 28.49
CA ASN A 405 55.63 11.48 28.20
C ASN A 405 55.12 12.82 27.63
N ALA A 406 55.69 13.95 28.06
CA ALA A 406 55.37 15.26 27.49
C ALA A 406 55.81 15.36 26.02
N HIS A 407 57.00 14.86 25.66
CA HIS A 407 57.41 14.77 24.25
C HIS A 407 56.51 13.87 23.40
N LEU A 408 56.11 12.70 23.93
CA LEU A 408 55.16 11.83 23.22
C LEU A 408 53.78 12.48 23.05
N LEU A 409 53.35 13.29 24.03
CA LEU A 409 52.10 14.05 23.96
C LEU A 409 52.16 15.16 22.90
N ASP A 410 53.30 15.85 22.79
CA ASP A 410 53.57 16.87 21.77
C ASP A 410 53.50 16.29 20.35
N GLU A 411 54.18 15.17 20.10
CA GLU A 411 54.13 14.45 18.82
C GLU A 411 52.73 13.95 18.49
N SER A 412 52.01 13.40 19.48
CA SER A 412 50.63 12.95 19.30
C SER A 412 49.70 14.11 18.96
N ALA A 413 49.85 15.27 19.61
CA ALA A 413 49.05 16.45 19.36
C ALA A 413 49.28 17.00 17.92
N LEU A 414 50.53 17.04 17.46
CA LEU A 414 50.86 17.43 16.08
C LEU A 414 50.23 16.47 15.05
N SER A 415 50.33 15.16 15.30
CA SER A 415 49.73 14.13 14.44
C SER A 415 48.20 14.24 14.38
N THR A 416 47.54 14.47 15.52
CA THR A 416 46.09 14.69 15.60
C THR A 416 45.67 15.98 14.88
N ASN A 417 46.46 17.05 14.98
CA ASN A 417 46.20 18.29 14.24
C ASN A 417 46.25 18.06 12.71
N GLN A 418 47.27 17.35 12.23
CA GLN A 418 47.38 17.00 10.80
C GLN A 418 46.20 16.13 10.32
N GLN A 419 45.77 15.16 11.12
CA GLN A 419 44.58 14.35 10.81
C GLN A 419 43.31 15.20 10.75
N SER A 420 43.14 16.15 11.67
CA SER A 420 42.02 17.09 11.64
C SER A 420 41.98 17.90 10.33
N GLN A 421 43.12 18.44 9.88
CA GLN A 421 43.20 19.18 8.61
C GLN A 421 42.81 18.32 7.39
N ASN A 422 43.22 17.05 7.39
CA ASN A 422 42.85 16.10 6.34
C ASN A 422 41.34 15.82 6.36
N ILE A 423 40.73 15.66 7.54
CA ILE A 423 39.27 15.49 7.69
C ILE A 423 38.53 16.72 7.18
N THR A 424 38.98 17.94 7.50
CA THR A 424 38.37 19.17 6.99
C THR A 424 38.40 19.22 5.46
N SER A 425 39.54 18.90 4.84
CA SER A 425 39.65 18.90 3.38
C SER A 425 38.73 17.86 2.72
N ALA A 426 38.71 16.63 3.25
CA ALA A 426 37.83 15.57 2.76
C ALA A 426 36.34 15.93 2.93
N THR A 427 35.99 16.59 4.04
CA THR A 427 34.62 17.03 4.31
C THR A 427 34.17 18.12 3.34
N ASN A 428 35.03 19.08 2.99
CA ASN A 428 34.72 20.09 1.98
C ASN A 428 34.46 19.46 0.59
N GLU A 429 35.27 18.47 0.21
CA GLU A 429 35.05 17.73 -1.04
C GLU A 429 33.72 16.94 -0.99
N GLN A 430 33.41 16.34 0.15
CA GLN A 430 32.14 15.64 0.35
C GLN A 430 30.93 16.58 0.21
N ILE A 431 30.99 17.80 0.75
CA ILE A 431 29.92 18.80 0.61
C ILE A 431 29.68 19.12 -0.87
N ASN A 432 30.73 19.37 -1.66
CA ASN A 432 30.60 19.62 -3.10
C ASN A 432 29.96 18.43 -3.85
N ARG A 433 30.32 17.20 -3.48
CA ARG A 433 29.72 15.99 -4.07
C ARG A 433 28.23 15.85 -3.72
N VAL A 434 27.86 16.20 -2.49
CA VAL A 434 26.48 16.21 -2.02
C VAL A 434 25.65 17.25 -2.78
N ASP A 435 26.17 18.45 -2.99
CA ASP A 435 25.46 19.50 -3.75
C ASP A 435 25.26 19.10 -5.21
N ASN A 436 26.26 18.51 -5.86
CA ASN A 436 26.11 17.97 -7.22
C ASN A 436 25.05 16.85 -7.27
N ALA A 437 25.01 15.97 -6.27
CA ALA A 437 24.01 14.90 -6.20
C ALA A 437 22.58 15.45 -6.04
N LYS A 438 22.41 16.54 -5.27
CA LYS A 438 21.11 17.23 -5.15
C LYS A 438 20.65 17.82 -6.48
N GLN A 439 21.54 18.50 -7.21
CA GLN A 439 21.22 19.05 -8.53
C GLN A 439 20.79 17.95 -9.52
N LEU A 440 21.48 16.81 -9.52
CA LEU A 440 21.10 15.67 -10.35
C LEU A 440 19.73 15.09 -9.94
N ALA A 441 19.43 15.04 -8.65
CA ALA A 441 18.12 14.60 -8.16
C ALA A 441 16.99 15.55 -8.58
N GLU A 442 17.22 16.88 -8.54
CA GLU A 442 16.27 17.88 -9.03
C GLU A 442 16.03 17.76 -10.54
N GLN A 443 17.10 17.57 -11.32
CA GLN A 443 16.99 17.34 -12.77
C GLN A 443 16.22 16.04 -13.07
N MET A 444 16.48 14.98 -12.32
CA MET A 444 15.76 13.71 -12.44
C MET A 444 14.28 13.90 -12.09
N TYR A 445 13.97 14.63 -11.02
CA TYR A 445 12.59 14.95 -10.64
C TYR A 445 11.85 15.67 -11.77
N SER A 446 12.43 16.74 -12.33
CA SER A 446 11.82 17.48 -13.44
C SER A 446 11.63 16.62 -14.68
N SER A 447 12.62 15.79 -15.02
CA SER A 447 12.57 14.90 -16.18
C SER A 447 11.50 13.82 -16.02
N SER A 448 11.44 13.15 -14.87
CA SER A 448 10.44 12.13 -14.59
C SER A 448 9.02 12.71 -14.55
N SER A 449 8.83 13.93 -14.04
CA SER A 449 7.53 14.62 -14.09
C SER A 449 7.07 14.81 -15.53
N LEU A 450 7.96 15.32 -16.38
CA LEU A 450 7.65 15.55 -17.79
C LEU A 450 7.36 14.24 -18.53
N VAL A 451 8.12 13.17 -18.26
CA VAL A 451 7.86 11.83 -18.83
C VAL A 451 6.50 11.28 -18.38
N SER A 452 6.11 11.51 -17.12
CA SER A 452 4.80 11.12 -16.61
C SER A 452 3.67 11.84 -17.35
N ASP A 453 3.80 13.16 -17.55
CA ASP A 453 2.81 13.97 -18.24
C ASP A 453 2.68 13.56 -19.71
N GLU A 454 3.81 13.37 -20.41
CA GLU A 454 3.83 12.90 -21.81
C GLU A 454 3.23 11.50 -21.98
N ALA A 455 3.49 10.59 -21.02
CA ALA A 455 2.88 9.26 -21.02
C ALA A 455 1.36 9.32 -20.80
N SER A 456 0.89 10.22 -19.93
CA SER A 456 -0.54 10.46 -19.72
C SER A 456 -1.20 11.04 -20.97
N LEU A 457 -0.57 12.02 -21.62
CA LEU A 457 -1.05 12.60 -22.88
C LEU A 457 -1.09 11.55 -24.01
N THR A 458 -0.08 10.69 -24.08
CA THR A 458 -0.06 9.56 -25.03
C THR A 458 -1.24 8.62 -24.81
N ALA A 459 -1.58 8.30 -23.56
CA ALA A 459 -2.73 7.45 -23.25
C ALA A 459 -4.07 8.11 -23.68
N GLU A 460 -4.19 9.43 -23.54
CA GLU A 460 -5.35 10.19 -24.02
C GLU A 460 -5.49 10.10 -25.55
N HIS A 461 -4.40 10.34 -26.28
CA HIS A 461 -4.38 10.21 -27.75
C HIS A 461 -4.67 8.78 -28.22
N VAL A 462 -4.20 7.77 -27.50
CA VAL A 462 -4.56 6.37 -27.78
C VAL A 462 -6.04 6.11 -27.57
N SER A 463 -6.64 6.65 -26.50
CA SER A 463 -8.08 6.54 -26.26
C SER A 463 -8.89 7.19 -27.38
N GLU A 464 -8.43 8.33 -27.90
CA GLU A 464 -9.07 9.02 -29.03
C GLU A 464 -8.93 8.20 -30.33
N ALA A 465 -7.74 7.66 -30.61
CA ALA A 465 -7.49 6.81 -31.77
C ALA A 465 -8.33 5.52 -31.74
N THR A 466 -8.55 4.94 -30.56
CA THR A 466 -9.46 3.78 -30.38
C THR A 466 -10.90 4.16 -30.72
N ARG A 467 -11.36 5.35 -30.30
CA ARG A 467 -12.69 5.86 -30.70
C ARG A 467 -12.80 6.00 -32.22
N TYR A 468 -11.81 6.60 -32.87
CA TYR A 468 -11.79 6.71 -34.33
C TYR A 468 -11.79 5.34 -35.02
N SER A 469 -11.08 4.35 -34.47
CA SER A 469 -11.06 2.99 -35.00
C SER A 469 -12.45 2.34 -34.96
N HIS A 470 -13.19 2.52 -33.87
CA HIS A 470 -14.57 2.08 -33.76
C HIS A 470 -15.51 2.80 -34.76
N GLU A 471 -15.39 4.12 -34.90
CA GLU A 471 -16.17 4.87 -35.90
C GLU A 471 -15.90 4.39 -37.33
N ILE A 472 -14.64 4.13 -37.68
CA ILE A 472 -14.28 3.58 -39.01
C ILE A 472 -14.86 2.17 -39.19
N ARG A 473 -14.84 1.34 -38.14
CA ARG A 473 -15.44 -0.01 -38.17
C ARG A 473 -16.95 0.07 -38.44
N ASP A 474 -17.67 0.97 -37.77
CA ASP A 474 -19.10 1.18 -37.98
C ASP A 474 -19.40 1.65 -39.41
N ILE A 475 -18.57 2.54 -39.96
CA ILE A 475 -18.67 2.99 -41.35
C ILE A 475 -18.45 1.83 -42.32
N ALA A 476 -17.42 0.99 -42.08
CA ALA A 476 -17.14 -0.17 -42.91
C ALA A 476 -18.29 -1.19 -42.89
N ASP A 477 -18.86 -1.44 -41.71
CA ASP A 477 -19.97 -2.37 -41.53
C ASP A 477 -21.26 -1.87 -42.22
N SER A 478 -21.53 -0.56 -42.11
CA SER A 478 -22.60 0.12 -42.85
C SER A 478 -22.39 0.04 -44.36
N ASN A 479 -21.16 0.26 -44.84
CA ASN A 479 -20.83 0.15 -46.27
C ASN A 479 -21.06 -1.27 -46.78
N ASN A 480 -20.67 -2.29 -46.01
CA ASN A 480 -20.89 -3.69 -46.35
C ASN A 480 -22.40 -4.00 -46.50
N LYS A 481 -23.25 -3.54 -45.57
CA LYS A 481 -24.72 -3.66 -45.69
C LYS A 481 -25.27 -2.99 -46.94
N ARG A 482 -24.77 -1.81 -47.31
CA ARG A 482 -25.19 -1.09 -48.53
C ARG A 482 -24.76 -1.82 -49.80
N ILE A 483 -23.54 -2.38 -49.83
CA ILE A 483 -23.05 -3.15 -50.98
C ILE A 483 -23.82 -4.47 -51.12
N LEU A 484 -24.15 -5.15 -50.03
CA LEU A 484 -25.00 -6.34 -50.06
C LEU A 484 -26.38 -6.02 -50.65
N SER A 485 -27.00 -4.92 -50.22
CA SER A 485 -28.27 -4.46 -50.79
C SER A 485 -28.15 -4.11 -52.28
N LEU A 486 -27.04 -3.48 -52.70
CA LEU A 486 -26.76 -3.22 -54.12
C LEU A 486 -26.62 -4.52 -54.93
N SER A 487 -25.92 -5.51 -54.37
CA SER A 487 -25.76 -6.83 -55.00
C SER A 487 -27.11 -7.52 -55.20
N THR A 488 -28.02 -7.44 -54.21
CA THR A 488 -29.39 -7.93 -54.34
C THR A 488 -30.15 -7.20 -55.46
N GLY A 489 -30.11 -5.86 -55.49
CA GLY A 489 -30.78 -5.09 -56.54
C GLY A 489 -30.23 -5.33 -57.95
N LEU A 490 -28.93 -5.57 -58.08
CA LEU A 490 -28.31 -5.98 -59.34
C LEU A 490 -28.79 -7.39 -59.75
N SER A 491 -28.89 -8.33 -58.81
CA SER A 491 -29.42 -9.67 -59.08
C SER A 491 -30.87 -9.63 -59.58
N GLU A 492 -31.71 -8.77 -59.01
CA GLU A 492 -33.08 -8.53 -59.50
C GLU A 492 -33.07 -7.92 -60.90
N SER A 493 -32.15 -7.00 -61.18
CA SER A 493 -32.02 -6.38 -62.50
C SER A 493 -31.59 -7.39 -63.58
N VAL A 494 -30.73 -8.35 -63.25
CA VAL A 494 -30.39 -9.48 -64.14
C VAL A 494 -31.63 -10.30 -64.48
N ASP A 495 -32.47 -10.62 -63.49
CA ASP A 495 -33.71 -11.38 -63.71
C ASP A 495 -34.69 -10.63 -64.64
N VAL A 496 -34.83 -9.31 -64.45
CA VAL A 496 -35.65 -8.45 -65.33
C VAL A 496 -35.10 -8.43 -66.76
N MET A 497 -33.78 -8.30 -66.95
CA MET A 497 -33.16 -8.33 -68.28
C MET A 497 -33.32 -9.70 -68.96
N SER A 498 -33.17 -10.80 -68.21
CA SER A 498 -33.40 -12.16 -68.71
C SER A 498 -34.84 -12.31 -69.23
N ARG A 499 -35.83 -11.84 -68.45
CA ARG A 499 -37.23 -11.86 -68.88
C ARG A 499 -37.51 -10.98 -70.09
N LEU A 500 -36.87 -9.80 -70.18
CA LEU A 500 -37.00 -8.92 -71.35
C LEU A 500 -36.41 -9.56 -72.60
N SER A 501 -35.28 -10.26 -72.48
CA SER A 501 -34.67 -11.04 -73.55
C SER A 501 -35.61 -12.16 -74.03
N ASP A 502 -36.21 -12.91 -73.10
CA ASP A 502 -37.20 -13.95 -73.41
C ASP A 502 -38.46 -13.39 -74.09
N HIS A 503 -38.98 -12.27 -73.61
CA HIS A 503 -40.13 -11.59 -74.25
C HIS A 503 -39.79 -11.10 -75.65
N SER A 504 -38.59 -10.54 -75.85
CA SER A 504 -38.13 -10.07 -77.17
C SER A 504 -37.95 -11.23 -78.15
N ASN A 505 -37.41 -12.37 -77.71
CA ASN A 505 -37.33 -13.60 -78.50
C ASN A 505 -38.71 -14.12 -78.91
N ASN A 506 -39.67 -14.13 -77.98
CA ASN A 506 -41.04 -14.53 -78.29
C ASN A 506 -41.71 -13.61 -79.32
N ILE A 507 -41.49 -12.29 -79.22
CA ILE A 507 -41.99 -11.33 -80.21
C ILE A 507 -41.35 -11.58 -81.58
N GLY A 508 -40.05 -11.85 -81.64
CA GLY A 508 -39.37 -12.24 -82.88
C GLY A 508 -40.03 -13.45 -83.56
N GLY A 509 -40.33 -14.51 -82.80
CA GLY A 509 -41.04 -15.69 -83.34
C GLY A 509 -42.47 -15.39 -83.83
N ILE A 510 -43.17 -14.45 -83.19
CA ILE A 510 -44.48 -13.99 -83.66
C ILE A 510 -44.34 -13.22 -84.98
N LEU A 511 -43.34 -12.34 -85.10
CA LEU A 511 -43.09 -11.56 -86.31
C LEU A 511 -42.70 -12.45 -87.50
N ASP A 512 -41.88 -13.48 -87.28
CA ASP A 512 -41.58 -14.49 -88.31
C ASP A 512 -42.86 -15.17 -88.80
N THR A 513 -43.78 -15.48 -87.90
CA THR A 513 -45.08 -16.07 -88.25
C THR A 513 -45.95 -15.10 -89.06
N ILE A 514 -46.02 -13.83 -88.65
CA ILE A 514 -46.79 -12.80 -89.37
C ILE A 514 -46.19 -12.53 -90.75
N GLY A 515 -44.86 -12.45 -90.85
CA GLY A 515 -44.15 -12.32 -92.13
C GLY A 515 -44.45 -13.51 -93.05
N SER A 516 -44.42 -14.72 -92.52
CA SER A 516 -44.81 -15.93 -93.26
C SER A 516 -46.25 -15.87 -93.77
N ILE A 517 -47.19 -15.35 -92.96
CA ILE A 517 -48.60 -15.16 -93.34
C ILE A 517 -48.72 -14.07 -94.41
N ALA A 518 -47.99 -12.96 -94.28
CA ALA A 518 -47.97 -11.88 -95.27
C ALA A 518 -47.44 -12.38 -96.62
N ASP A 519 -46.37 -13.17 -96.63
CA ASP A 519 -45.84 -13.82 -97.84
C ASP A 519 -46.86 -14.77 -98.47
N GLN A 520 -47.49 -15.64 -97.67
CA GLN A 520 -48.55 -16.51 -98.14
C GLN A 520 -49.74 -15.73 -98.72
N THR A 521 -50.11 -14.63 -98.07
CA THR A 521 -51.21 -13.76 -98.50
C THR A 521 -50.87 -13.03 -99.80
N ASN A 522 -49.62 -12.57 -99.94
CA ASN A 522 -49.09 -11.97 -101.17
C ASN A 522 -49.12 -12.96 -102.34
N LEU A 523 -48.75 -14.23 -102.08
CA LEU A 523 -48.75 -15.31 -103.07
C LEU A 523 -50.17 -15.73 -103.47
N LEU A 524 -51.10 -15.80 -102.50
CA LEU A 524 -52.53 -16.03 -102.74
C LEU A 524 -53.16 -14.89 -103.55
N ALA A 525 -52.84 -13.64 -103.20
CA ALA A 525 -53.32 -12.45 -103.92
C ALA A 525 -52.77 -12.39 -105.35
N LEU A 526 -51.50 -12.77 -105.56
CA LEU A 526 -50.92 -12.90 -106.89
C LEU A 526 -51.64 -13.94 -107.74
N ASN A 527 -51.91 -15.12 -107.17
CA ASN A 527 -52.68 -16.17 -107.87
C ASN A 527 -54.11 -15.70 -108.20
N ALA A 528 -54.75 -14.96 -107.29
CA ALA A 528 -56.07 -14.37 -107.53
C ALA A 528 -56.04 -13.28 -108.62
N ALA A 529 -55.00 -12.44 -108.67
CA ALA A 529 -54.81 -11.42 -109.70
C ALA A 529 -54.58 -12.06 -111.08
N ILE A 530 -53.80 -13.14 -111.14
CA ILE A 530 -53.59 -13.93 -112.37
C ILE A 530 -54.92 -14.51 -112.87
N GLU A 531 -55.72 -15.13 -112.00
CA GLU A 531 -56.98 -15.75 -112.41
C GLU A 531 -58.07 -14.71 -112.75
N ALA A 532 -58.05 -13.55 -112.09
CA ALA A 532 -58.89 -12.40 -112.44
C ALA A 532 -58.53 -11.81 -113.82
N ALA A 533 -57.24 -11.74 -114.17
CA ALA A 533 -56.80 -11.36 -115.52
C ALA A 533 -57.22 -12.40 -116.57
N ARG A 534 -57.25 -13.68 -116.19
CA ARG A 534 -57.68 -14.80 -117.05
C ARG A 534 -59.18 -14.79 -117.36
N ALA A 535 -60.00 -14.25 -116.45
CA ALA A 535 -61.46 -14.11 -116.62
C ALA A 535 -61.90 -12.90 -117.47
N GLY A 536 -60.96 -12.07 -117.96
CA GLY A 536 -61.24 -10.93 -118.84
C GLY A 536 -62.16 -9.87 -118.20
N ASP A 537 -63.15 -9.37 -118.94
CA ASP A 537 -64.04 -8.28 -118.49
C ASP A 537 -64.87 -8.64 -117.23
N HIS A 538 -65.13 -9.93 -116.98
CA HIS A 538 -65.86 -10.39 -115.79
C HIS A 538 -65.00 -10.41 -114.52
N GLY A 539 -63.67 -10.44 -114.63
CA GLY A 539 -62.73 -10.51 -113.50
C GLY A 539 -62.26 -9.15 -112.97
N ARG A 540 -62.66 -8.04 -113.60
CA ARG A 540 -62.09 -6.71 -113.37
C ARG A 540 -62.24 -6.20 -111.93
N GLY A 541 -63.38 -6.48 -111.29
CA GLY A 541 -63.58 -6.14 -109.87
C GLY A 541 -62.74 -6.99 -108.92
N PHE A 542 -62.54 -8.27 -109.24
CA PHE A 542 -61.67 -9.18 -108.47
C PHE A 542 -60.19 -8.84 -108.61
N ALA A 543 -59.76 -8.37 -109.79
CA ALA A 543 -58.37 -7.94 -110.02
C ALA A 543 -58.00 -6.75 -109.11
N VAL A 544 -58.89 -5.76 -108.97
CA VAL A 544 -58.67 -4.59 -108.09
C VAL A 544 -58.56 -5.02 -106.62
N VAL A 545 -59.43 -5.92 -106.16
CA VAL A 545 -59.36 -6.45 -104.79
C VAL A 545 -58.08 -7.27 -104.58
N ALA A 546 -57.68 -8.09 -105.56
CA ALA A 546 -56.45 -8.87 -105.49
C ALA A 546 -55.19 -7.99 -105.42
N ASP A 547 -55.12 -6.91 -106.21
CA ASP A 547 -54.02 -5.94 -106.14
C ASP A 547 -54.00 -5.17 -104.81
N GLU A 548 -55.17 -4.82 -104.26
CA GLU A 548 -55.26 -4.17 -102.95
C GLU A 548 -54.81 -5.11 -101.81
N VAL A 549 -55.21 -6.39 -101.84
CA VAL A 549 -54.75 -7.41 -100.90
C VAL A 549 -53.25 -7.65 -101.05
N ARG A 550 -52.72 -7.66 -102.28
CA ARG A 550 -51.29 -7.80 -102.56
C ARG A 550 -50.50 -6.61 -101.99
N SER A 551 -51.00 -5.38 -102.20
CA SER A 551 -50.40 -4.18 -101.63
C SER A 551 -50.46 -4.18 -100.10
N LEU A 552 -51.55 -4.68 -99.50
CA LEU A 552 -51.68 -4.79 -98.06
C LEU A 552 -50.72 -5.84 -97.48
N ALA A 553 -50.58 -6.99 -98.15
CA ALA A 553 -49.63 -8.03 -97.79
C ALA A 553 -48.17 -7.53 -97.86
N SER A 554 -47.80 -6.82 -98.93
CA SER A 554 -46.49 -6.18 -99.05
C SER A 554 -46.24 -5.16 -97.94
N ARG A 555 -47.20 -4.28 -97.65
CA ARG A 555 -47.08 -3.32 -96.54
C ARG A 555 -46.97 -4.00 -95.18
N THR A 556 -47.63 -5.15 -95.01
CA THR A 556 -47.53 -5.96 -93.79
C THR A 556 -46.14 -6.56 -93.66
N GLN A 557 -45.57 -7.08 -94.76
CA GLN A 557 -44.20 -7.61 -94.83
C GLN A 557 -43.14 -6.54 -94.51
N ASP A 558 -43.29 -5.35 -95.10
CA ASP A 558 -42.39 -4.23 -94.86
C ASP A 558 -42.44 -3.81 -93.38
N SER A 559 -43.65 -3.73 -92.81
CA SER A 559 -43.85 -3.40 -91.39
C SER A 559 -43.28 -4.48 -90.46
N THR A 560 -43.47 -5.77 -90.76
CA THR A 560 -42.87 -6.84 -89.95
C THR A 560 -41.36 -6.83 -90.02
N THR A 561 -40.77 -6.51 -91.17
CA THR A 561 -39.32 -6.37 -91.34
C THR A 561 -38.76 -5.20 -90.53
N GLU A 562 -39.47 -4.07 -90.53
CA GLU A 562 -39.11 -2.89 -89.74
C GLU A 562 -39.19 -3.19 -88.23
N ILE A 563 -40.27 -3.86 -87.78
CA ILE A 563 -40.40 -4.30 -86.37
C ILE A 563 -39.33 -5.34 -86.02
N GLN A 564 -39.01 -6.29 -86.90
CA GLN A 564 -37.95 -7.28 -86.67
C GLN A 564 -36.59 -6.59 -86.45
N THR A 565 -36.32 -5.53 -87.23
CA THR A 565 -35.10 -4.73 -87.05
C THR A 565 -35.06 -4.05 -85.68
N MET A 566 -36.20 -3.49 -85.23
CA MET A 566 -36.33 -2.92 -83.89
C MET A 566 -36.16 -3.96 -82.77
N ILE A 567 -36.71 -5.17 -82.95
CA ILE A 567 -36.57 -6.26 -81.97
C ILE A 567 -35.13 -6.78 -81.89
N ASN A 568 -34.43 -6.90 -83.03
CA ASN A 568 -33.02 -7.28 -83.04
C ASN A 568 -32.15 -6.22 -82.33
N ALA A 569 -32.45 -4.93 -82.53
CA ALA A 569 -31.79 -3.85 -81.80
C ALA A 569 -32.08 -3.93 -80.29
N LEU A 570 -33.34 -4.15 -79.90
CA LEU A 570 -33.76 -4.32 -78.50
C LEU A 570 -33.03 -5.50 -77.83
N GLN A 571 -32.92 -6.64 -78.51
CA GLN A 571 -32.17 -7.81 -78.01
C GLN A 571 -30.69 -7.48 -77.79
N SER A 572 -30.05 -6.81 -78.76
CA SER A 572 -28.65 -6.41 -78.65
C SER A 572 -28.39 -5.43 -77.50
N GLU A 573 -29.28 -4.45 -77.31
CA GLU A 573 -29.20 -3.50 -76.20
C GLU A 573 -29.44 -4.19 -74.85
N THR A 574 -30.41 -5.12 -74.78
CA THR A 574 -30.69 -5.91 -73.57
C THR A 574 -29.49 -6.75 -73.15
N GLN A 575 -28.82 -7.41 -74.11
CA GLN A 575 -27.63 -8.22 -73.85
C GLN A 575 -26.43 -7.37 -73.41
N THR A 576 -26.33 -6.14 -73.92
CA THR A 576 -25.33 -5.16 -73.48
C THR A 576 -25.60 -4.71 -72.05
N ALA A 577 -26.87 -4.43 -71.70
CA ALA A 577 -27.28 -4.07 -70.34
C ALA A 577 -27.03 -5.21 -69.35
N GLU A 578 -27.35 -6.45 -69.71
CA GLU A 578 -27.09 -7.65 -68.89
C GLU A 578 -25.59 -7.77 -68.56
N LYS A 579 -24.72 -7.61 -69.56
CA LYS A 579 -23.27 -7.65 -69.36
C LYS A 579 -22.76 -6.55 -68.42
N ALA A 580 -23.32 -5.33 -68.52
CA ALA A 580 -22.96 -4.22 -67.64
C ALA A 580 -23.43 -4.48 -66.19
N ILE A 581 -24.63 -5.02 -66.00
CA ILE A 581 -25.15 -5.39 -64.67
C ILE A 581 -24.28 -6.49 -64.04
N PHE A 582 -23.90 -7.51 -64.82
CA PHE A 582 -23.03 -8.59 -64.34
C PHE A 582 -21.64 -8.08 -63.91
N GLN A 583 -21.07 -7.13 -64.66
CA GLN A 583 -19.84 -6.44 -64.25
C GLN A 583 -20.04 -5.66 -62.94
N GLY A 584 -21.16 -4.96 -62.78
CA GLY A 584 -21.51 -4.28 -61.53
C GLY A 584 -21.63 -5.24 -60.35
N GLN A 585 -22.16 -6.44 -60.56
CA GLN A 585 -22.28 -7.48 -59.53
C GLN A 585 -20.90 -7.99 -59.08
N ASN A 586 -19.98 -8.20 -60.02
CA ASN A 586 -18.60 -8.56 -59.69
C ASN A 586 -17.87 -7.46 -58.91
N GLN A 587 -18.02 -6.19 -59.31
CA GLN A 587 -17.45 -5.05 -58.57
C GLN A 587 -18.03 -4.93 -57.15
N ALA A 588 -19.33 -5.18 -56.98
CA ALA A 588 -19.94 -5.22 -55.65
C ALA A 588 -19.33 -6.33 -54.78
N SER A 589 -19.12 -7.52 -55.34
CA SER A 589 -18.45 -8.64 -54.65
C SER A 589 -17.02 -8.29 -54.22
N GLU A 590 -16.23 -7.65 -55.10
CA GLU A 590 -14.89 -7.17 -54.77
C GLU A 590 -14.91 -6.14 -53.63
N CYS A 591 -15.88 -5.22 -53.64
CA CYS A 591 -16.03 -4.23 -52.56
C CYS A 591 -16.35 -4.86 -51.20
N VAL A 592 -17.12 -5.97 -51.17
CA VAL A 592 -17.35 -6.74 -49.93
C VAL A 592 -16.04 -7.35 -49.42
N SER A 593 -15.24 -7.96 -50.30
CA SER A 593 -13.94 -8.54 -49.95
C SER A 593 -12.99 -7.48 -49.38
N GLN A 594 -12.89 -6.32 -50.02
CA GLN A 594 -12.08 -5.19 -49.54
C GLN A 594 -12.57 -4.64 -48.20
N SER A 595 -13.88 -4.59 -47.97
CA SER A 595 -14.44 -4.15 -46.68
C SER A 595 -14.11 -5.13 -45.54
N GLN A 596 -14.04 -6.43 -45.83
CA GLN A 596 -13.60 -7.44 -44.86
C GLN A 596 -12.10 -7.31 -44.53
N GLU A 597 -11.26 -7.04 -45.53
CA GLU A 597 -9.83 -6.76 -45.31
C GLU A 597 -9.62 -5.50 -44.46
N LEU A 598 -10.38 -4.43 -44.74
CA LEU A 598 -10.39 -3.23 -43.93
C LEU A 598 -10.76 -3.53 -42.47
N GLY A 599 -11.79 -4.34 -42.23
CA GLY A 599 -12.19 -4.77 -40.88
C GLY A 599 -11.06 -5.46 -40.12
N ARG A 600 -10.33 -6.37 -40.78
CA ARG A 600 -9.15 -7.05 -40.18
C ARG A 600 -8.01 -6.09 -39.88
N ALA A 601 -7.73 -5.13 -40.77
CA ALA A 601 -6.70 -4.12 -40.55
C ALA A 601 -7.03 -3.23 -39.34
N ILE A 602 -8.31 -2.86 -39.16
CA ILE A 602 -8.77 -2.10 -37.99
C ILE A 602 -8.59 -2.91 -36.71
N GLU A 603 -8.92 -4.21 -36.70
CA GLU A 603 -8.68 -5.06 -35.52
C GLU A 603 -7.19 -5.13 -35.14
N GLN A 604 -6.28 -5.15 -36.11
CA GLN A 604 -4.84 -5.09 -35.85
C GLN A 604 -4.42 -3.74 -35.25
N ILE A 605 -4.99 -2.64 -35.72
CA ILE A 605 -4.76 -1.29 -35.18
C ILE A 605 -5.26 -1.21 -33.73
N GLU A 606 -6.45 -1.72 -33.44
CA GLU A 606 -7.01 -1.74 -32.08
C GLU A 606 -6.10 -2.52 -31.11
N GLN A 607 -5.56 -3.66 -31.52
CA GLN A 607 -4.60 -4.43 -30.71
C GLN A 607 -3.29 -3.67 -30.46
N ALA A 608 -2.77 -2.97 -31.47
CA ALA A 608 -1.59 -2.13 -31.33
C ALA A 608 -1.84 -0.97 -30.36
N LEU A 609 -2.99 -0.29 -30.47
CA LEU A 609 -3.40 0.79 -29.58
C LEU A 609 -3.54 0.31 -28.13
N GLN A 610 -4.17 -0.85 -27.89
CA GLN A 610 -4.24 -1.45 -26.55
C GLN A 610 -2.86 -1.71 -25.95
N THR A 611 -1.89 -2.11 -26.77
CA THR A 611 -0.51 -2.33 -26.33
C THR A 611 0.15 -1.02 -25.94
N ILE A 612 -0.05 0.06 -26.72
CA ILE A 612 0.50 1.39 -26.43
C ILE A 612 -0.13 1.99 -25.16
N ASP A 613 -1.44 1.83 -24.94
CA ASP A 613 -2.11 2.27 -23.70
C ASP A 613 -1.48 1.59 -22.47
N LYS A 614 -1.27 0.27 -22.54
CA LYS A 614 -0.62 -0.48 -21.46
C LYS A 614 0.82 -0.01 -21.23
N MET A 615 1.58 0.25 -22.29
CA MET A 615 2.94 0.78 -22.18
C MET A 615 2.95 2.17 -21.54
N SER A 616 2.05 3.05 -21.95
CA SER A 616 1.94 4.43 -21.43
C SER A 616 1.63 4.42 -19.92
N LYS A 617 0.72 3.56 -19.48
CA LYS A 617 0.45 3.34 -18.04
C LYS A 617 1.67 2.82 -17.29
N SER A 618 2.43 1.91 -17.88
CA SER A 618 3.66 1.40 -17.28
C SER A 618 4.74 2.47 -17.16
N ILE A 619 4.89 3.34 -18.18
CA ILE A 619 5.83 4.47 -18.17
C ILE A 619 5.43 5.48 -17.08
N THR A 620 4.14 5.81 -16.98
CA THR A 620 3.60 6.69 -15.93
C THR A 620 3.95 6.16 -14.53
N ASN A 621 3.73 4.87 -14.28
CA ASN A 621 4.08 4.26 -12.99
C ASN A 621 5.59 4.31 -12.72
N ALA A 622 6.43 3.97 -13.71
CA ALA A 622 7.89 4.03 -13.57
C ALA A 622 8.39 5.47 -13.31
N ALA A 623 7.81 6.46 -13.98
CA ALA A 623 8.10 7.87 -13.75
C ALA A 623 7.71 8.30 -12.33
N GLN A 624 6.55 7.84 -11.82
CA GLN A 624 6.12 8.13 -10.45
C GLN A 624 7.04 7.51 -9.38
N GLU A 625 7.59 6.31 -9.64
CA GLU A 625 8.62 5.70 -8.79
C GLU A 625 9.90 6.54 -8.82
N GLN A 626 10.36 6.99 -10.00
CA GLN A 626 11.54 7.86 -10.13
C GLN A 626 11.37 9.21 -9.42
N LEU A 627 10.17 9.80 -9.42
CA LEU A 627 9.87 11.00 -8.64
C LEU A 627 10.08 10.76 -7.14
N THR A 628 9.58 9.62 -6.65
CA THR A 628 9.75 9.22 -5.25
C THR A 628 11.22 8.96 -4.91
N PHE A 629 11.97 8.32 -5.80
CA PHE A 629 13.41 8.13 -5.62
C PHE A 629 14.18 9.45 -5.60
N SER A 630 13.82 10.40 -6.45
CA SER A 630 14.44 11.74 -6.48
C SER A 630 14.25 12.47 -5.14
N GLN A 631 13.04 12.42 -4.56
CA GLN A 631 12.76 12.99 -3.24
C GLN A 631 13.56 12.30 -2.12
N ASN A 632 13.65 10.96 -2.16
CA ASN A 632 14.44 10.22 -1.19
C ASN A 632 15.95 10.53 -1.29
N ILE A 633 16.46 10.72 -2.51
CA ILE A 633 17.86 11.13 -2.73
C ILE A 633 18.07 12.54 -2.15
N GLU A 634 17.16 13.48 -2.39
CA GLU A 634 17.24 14.84 -1.85
C GLU A 634 17.31 14.84 -0.31
N SER A 635 16.40 14.11 0.35
CA SER A 635 16.40 13.93 1.80
C SER A 635 17.70 13.30 2.31
N THR A 636 18.15 12.22 1.67
CA THR A 636 19.40 11.52 2.05
C THR A 636 20.62 12.42 1.88
N MET A 637 20.66 13.22 0.82
CA MET A 637 21.73 14.19 0.60
C MET A 637 21.68 15.35 1.61
N SER A 638 20.50 15.75 2.07
CA SER A 638 20.35 16.72 3.16
C SER A 638 20.91 16.20 4.50
N GLU A 639 20.62 14.94 4.83
CA GLU A 639 21.22 14.26 5.99
C GLU A 639 22.75 14.15 5.85
N ALA A 640 23.24 13.77 4.67
CA ALA A 640 24.68 13.67 4.39
C ALA A 640 25.39 15.04 4.52
N SER A 641 24.76 16.12 4.05
CA SER A 641 25.26 17.49 4.23
C SER A 641 25.34 17.89 5.71
N THR A 642 24.32 17.53 6.50
CA THR A 642 24.29 17.78 7.95
C THR A 642 25.40 17.00 8.67
N ALA A 643 25.60 15.74 8.31
CA ALA A 643 26.68 14.91 8.84
C ALA A 643 28.06 15.46 8.46
N ALA A 644 28.24 15.89 7.21
CA ALA A 644 29.48 16.54 6.76
C ALA A 644 29.77 17.81 7.57
N ASN A 645 28.78 18.70 7.74
CA ASN A 645 28.94 19.90 8.57
C ASN A 645 29.30 19.57 10.04
N SER A 646 28.71 18.52 10.60
CA SER A 646 29.07 18.04 11.94
C SER A 646 30.53 17.55 11.99
N ASN A 647 30.99 16.82 10.98
CA ASN A 647 32.38 16.35 10.88
C ASN A 647 33.36 17.52 10.76
N ALA A 648 33.02 18.55 9.97
CA ALA A 648 33.84 19.77 9.87
C ALA A 648 33.99 20.46 11.23
N LYS A 649 32.89 20.55 12.00
CA LYS A 649 32.89 21.14 13.34
C LYS A 649 33.71 20.30 14.33
N GLU A 650 33.58 18.97 14.30
CA GLU A 650 34.37 18.09 15.16
C GLU A 650 35.86 18.12 14.80
N ALA A 651 36.19 18.20 13.51
CA ALA A 651 37.58 18.40 13.07
C ALA A 651 38.14 19.72 13.61
N ALA A 652 37.39 20.84 13.52
CA ALA A 652 37.80 22.12 14.09
C ALA A 652 38.06 22.01 15.60
N ASN A 653 37.12 21.43 16.36
CA ASN A 653 37.28 21.19 17.80
C ASN A 653 38.51 20.32 18.11
N MET A 654 38.78 19.30 17.29
CA MET A 654 39.96 18.44 17.44
C MET A 654 41.26 19.21 17.21
N SER A 655 41.28 20.13 16.24
CA SER A 655 42.42 21.00 15.96
C SER A 655 42.72 21.90 17.16
N ASP A 656 41.69 22.53 17.72
CA ASP A 656 41.81 23.42 18.89
C ASP A 656 42.30 22.65 20.12
N ARG A 657 41.69 21.49 20.43
CA ARG A 657 42.16 20.63 21.54
C ARG A 657 43.58 20.13 21.35
N SER A 658 43.97 19.83 20.12
CA SER A 658 45.35 19.43 19.82
C SER A 658 46.33 20.58 20.08
N ARG A 659 45.94 21.83 19.79
CA ARG A 659 46.73 23.01 20.13
C ARG A 659 46.87 23.18 21.66
N GLU A 660 45.79 23.03 22.42
CA GLU A 660 45.83 23.08 23.88
C GLU A 660 46.72 21.98 24.49
N LEU A 661 46.66 20.75 23.94
CA LEU A 661 47.54 19.65 24.37
C LEU A 661 49.01 19.92 24.07
N ASN A 662 49.30 20.51 22.90
CA ASN A 662 50.64 20.93 22.53
C ASN A 662 51.19 21.98 23.51
N GLU A 663 50.41 23.01 23.82
CA GLU A 663 50.77 24.04 24.82
C GLU A 663 51.01 23.44 26.22
N LEU A 664 50.15 22.51 26.65
CA LEU A 664 50.30 21.81 27.92
C LEU A 664 51.56 20.95 27.95
N ALA A 665 51.87 20.23 26.87
CA ALA A 665 53.10 19.45 26.74
C ALA A 665 54.35 20.32 26.84
N GLN A 666 54.37 21.48 26.17
CA GLN A 666 55.46 22.46 26.27
C GLN A 666 55.59 23.04 27.69
N SER A 667 54.47 23.31 28.36
CA SER A 667 54.46 23.77 29.76
C SER A 667 54.98 22.70 30.73
N LEU A 668 54.65 21.43 30.52
CA LEU A 668 55.17 20.30 31.31
C LEU A 668 56.68 20.14 31.12
N THR A 669 57.16 20.17 29.87
CA THR A 669 58.59 20.12 29.56
C THR A 669 59.34 21.27 30.24
N SER A 670 58.81 22.49 30.17
CA SER A 670 59.38 23.67 30.83
C SER A 670 59.39 23.56 32.35
N SER A 671 58.33 23.00 32.94
CA SER A 671 58.21 22.78 34.39
C SER A 671 59.21 21.75 34.90
N VAL A 672 59.46 20.68 34.13
CA VAL A 672 60.46 19.67 34.47
C VAL A 672 61.88 20.19 34.31
N ALA A 673 62.15 21.03 33.29
CA ALA A 673 63.46 21.64 33.05
C ALA A 673 63.97 22.55 34.19
N ARG A 674 63.08 22.96 35.11
CA ARG A 674 63.45 23.73 36.32
C ARG A 674 64.19 22.89 37.38
N PHE A 675 64.06 21.56 37.33
CA PHE A 675 64.69 20.66 38.29
C PHE A 675 66.06 20.19 37.79
N LYS A 676 67.04 20.15 38.71
CA LYS A 676 68.39 19.65 38.43
C LYS A 676 68.45 18.17 38.84
N LEU A 677 68.35 17.30 37.84
CA LEU A 677 68.18 15.85 38.00
C LEU A 677 69.47 15.09 38.26
#